data_AF-A0A1C4LXD9-F1
#
_entry.id   AF-A0A1C4LXD9-F1
#
_cell.length_a   1.000
_cell.length_b   1.000
_cell.length_c   1.000
_cell.angle_alpha   90.00
_cell.angle_beta   90.00
_cell.angle_gamma   90.00
#
_symmetry.space_group_name_H-M   'P 1'
#
loop_
_entity.id
_entity.type
_entity.pdbx_description
1 polymer ?
#
loop_
_entity_poly.entity_id
_entity_poly.type
_entity_poly.pdbx_seq_one_letter_code
_entity_poly.pdbx_strand_id
1 'polypeptide(L)'
;MPEKPAAPAHPAAPDAPTAAPAAPTAAPEKSAARSDWEQRIGKPSDTRLTGTAAVAAPAGLSAEDGTGLVRLDWRPVAGALGYLVHRADSPEGPFTPLDHLGGDVLAVPHPPYADTLVEPGRAYHYKVASWTDDGAGPLGAETVTGTPKAPGEAPAAVEVAVDAAAPTSPLPRVWNRIIGAEHLSLLLWDKPGPGGSDTAAEYHEALGKVRDELGVRAVRAHGTFLPETVSVRPDGSFDFSGLDEVYDRFLATGLKPVVELSFMPEELAKDPGYTVFDYKALVSTPTSWERWGELCHALVVHLQERYGRDEVAGWEFEVWNEANLEVFWNGTQDDYHLLYAYAVRAVKAADPRIRVGGPSSAAAGWVGALLEYCRAEDLPVDFVSTHTYGNAPLDFRPLTRAYAEATGRPEPEILWTEWGVTPTHFNPVSDSVFSAPFVLRGMKSALASTDALAYWVATDQFEELGWPPKLFHGGFGLLTVGNLRKPRYWALWLLNRLAGDRAPVAVSGDGADATVEALATRAEDGSAVDVLVWNGTLDQSKVAGAAALGRSTTVRVTGLEPGARYAVSAYRVDEAHGNIQAVWEEIGGGDWPDAPQWAKLREADRLPAEPLAPVLADAAGTVRVEVELPMPGIRLLGLRRA
;
A
#
# COMPACT_ATOMS: atom_id res chain seq x y z
N MET A 1 -56.51 -42.17 46.64
CA MET A 1 -56.39 -41.43 47.93
C MET A 1 -55.81 -42.40 48.95
N PRO A 2 -54.74 -42.04 49.66
CA PRO A 2 -54.60 -40.76 50.36
C PRO A 2 -53.54 -39.83 49.76
N GLU A 3 -53.87 -38.55 49.76
CA GLU A 3 -53.02 -37.41 49.46
C GLU A 3 -52.06 -37.14 50.62
N LYS A 4 -50.83 -36.74 50.29
CA LYS A 4 -49.85 -36.19 51.23
C LYS A 4 -49.46 -34.79 50.71
N PRO A 5 -49.59 -33.72 51.50
CA PRO A 5 -49.42 -32.36 51.00
C PRO A 5 -47.93 -32.00 50.79
N ALA A 6 -47.66 -31.36 49.66
CA ALA A 6 -46.37 -30.84 49.25
C ALA A 6 -45.97 -29.59 50.06
N ALA A 7 -44.68 -29.52 50.43
CA ALA A 7 -44.08 -28.36 51.08
C ALA A 7 -43.87 -27.21 50.06
N PRO A 8 -43.98 -25.93 50.47
CA PRO A 8 -43.81 -24.80 49.58
C PRO A 8 -42.32 -24.59 49.24
N ALA A 9 -42.03 -24.47 47.94
CA ALA A 9 -40.72 -24.12 47.42
C ALA A 9 -40.40 -22.64 47.66
N HIS A 10 -39.18 -22.36 48.10
CA HIS A 10 -38.62 -21.01 48.19
C HIS A 10 -38.49 -20.39 46.78
N PRO A 11 -38.85 -19.11 46.58
CA PRO A 11 -38.61 -18.43 45.31
C PRO A 11 -37.11 -18.16 45.12
N ALA A 12 -36.61 -18.54 43.95
CA ALA A 12 -35.26 -18.22 43.49
C ALA A 12 -35.10 -16.70 43.29
N ALA A 13 -33.90 -16.20 43.56
CA ALA A 13 -33.52 -14.80 43.35
C ALA A 13 -33.60 -14.44 41.84
N PRO A 14 -34.01 -13.22 41.49
CA PRO A 14 -34.06 -12.79 40.09
C PRO A 14 -32.64 -12.64 39.51
N ASP A 15 -32.43 -13.23 38.34
CA ASP A 15 -31.23 -13.09 37.53
C ASP A 15 -30.96 -11.61 37.22
N ALA A 16 -29.69 -11.21 37.36
CA ALA A 16 -29.22 -9.89 36.95
C ALA A 16 -29.41 -9.71 35.44
N PRO A 17 -29.91 -8.55 34.96
CA PRO A 17 -30.13 -8.34 33.54
C PRO A 17 -28.79 -8.33 32.81
N THR A 18 -28.63 -9.27 31.88
CA THR A 18 -27.62 -9.22 30.83
C THR A 18 -27.86 -7.97 30.00
N ALA A 19 -26.89 -7.05 30.02
CA ALA A 19 -26.94 -5.86 29.19
C ALA A 19 -26.98 -6.28 27.71
N ALA A 20 -28.07 -5.96 27.03
CA ALA A 20 -28.16 -6.10 25.59
C ALA A 20 -27.09 -5.21 24.93
N PRO A 21 -26.41 -5.66 23.87
CA PRO A 21 -25.51 -4.81 23.10
C PRO A 21 -26.29 -3.59 22.60
N ALA A 22 -25.70 -2.40 22.75
CA ALA A 22 -26.27 -1.16 22.26
C ALA A 22 -26.62 -1.31 20.77
N ALA A 23 -27.81 -0.86 20.39
CA ALA A 23 -28.20 -0.80 18.99
C ALA A 23 -27.18 0.07 18.22
N PRO A 24 -26.82 -0.32 16.98
CA PRO A 24 -25.89 0.47 16.18
C PRO A 24 -26.44 1.89 16.04
N THR A 25 -25.65 2.88 16.42
CA THR A 25 -25.88 4.27 16.07
C THR A 25 -26.02 4.35 14.55
N ALA A 26 -27.01 5.12 14.07
CA ALA A 26 -27.20 5.33 12.64
C ALA A 26 -25.86 5.76 12.02
N ALA A 27 -25.46 5.10 10.92
CA ALA A 27 -24.27 5.52 10.20
C ALA A 27 -24.39 7.02 9.86
N PRO A 28 -23.34 7.82 10.07
CA PRO A 28 -23.38 9.23 9.70
C PRO A 28 -23.78 9.37 8.23
N GLU A 29 -24.60 10.38 7.92
CA GLU A 29 -24.99 10.66 6.53
C GLU A 29 -23.73 10.85 5.68
N LYS A 30 -23.63 10.11 4.57
CA LYS A 30 -22.50 10.23 3.64
C LYS A 30 -22.49 11.63 3.03
N SER A 31 -21.31 12.23 2.85
CA SER A 31 -21.21 13.50 2.12
C SER A 31 -21.68 13.32 0.67
N ALA A 32 -22.05 14.43 0.03
CA ALA A 32 -22.44 14.43 -1.38
C ALA A 32 -21.26 13.98 -2.27
N ALA A 33 -20.03 14.43 -1.98
CA ALA A 33 -18.86 14.02 -2.74
C ALA A 33 -18.57 12.53 -2.57
N ARG A 34 -18.71 11.97 -1.35
CA ARG A 34 -18.59 10.53 -1.13
C ARG A 34 -19.59 9.74 -1.96
N SER A 35 -20.84 10.19 -2.00
CA SER A 35 -21.91 9.52 -2.75
C SER A 35 -21.69 9.58 -4.26
N ASP A 36 -21.17 10.69 -4.77
CA ASP A 36 -20.80 10.85 -6.19
C ASP A 36 -19.57 10.01 -6.57
N TRP A 37 -18.53 10.05 -5.75
CA TRP A 37 -17.30 9.27 -5.95
C TRP A 37 -17.60 7.77 -6.02
N GLU A 38 -18.38 7.23 -5.07
CA GLU A 38 -18.78 5.82 -5.05
C GLU A 38 -19.55 5.39 -6.31
N GLN A 39 -20.20 6.33 -7.01
CA GLN A 39 -20.93 6.07 -8.26
C GLN A 39 -20.05 6.12 -9.52
N ARG A 40 -18.91 6.82 -9.47
CA ARG A 40 -18.05 7.07 -10.64
C ARG A 40 -16.70 6.35 -10.59
N ILE A 41 -16.16 6.02 -9.40
CA ILE A 41 -14.80 5.46 -9.25
C ILE A 41 -14.57 4.17 -10.05
N GLY A 42 -15.59 3.34 -10.23
CA GLY A 42 -15.46 2.09 -11.01
C GLY A 42 -15.67 2.24 -12.52
N LYS A 43 -15.92 3.46 -13.02
CA LYS A 43 -16.26 3.69 -14.43
C LYS A 43 -15.05 4.19 -15.20
N PRO A 44 -14.67 3.51 -16.30
CA PRO A 44 -13.57 3.99 -17.13
C PRO A 44 -13.97 5.31 -17.82
N SER A 45 -13.03 6.26 -17.90
CA SER A 45 -13.22 7.51 -18.66
C SER A 45 -13.23 7.27 -20.17
N ASP A 46 -12.53 6.22 -20.64
CA ASP A 46 -12.43 5.86 -22.04
C ASP A 46 -12.23 4.35 -22.25
N THR A 47 -12.47 3.88 -23.47
CA THR A 47 -11.99 2.58 -23.93
C THR A 47 -10.46 2.60 -24.12
N ARG A 48 -9.76 1.62 -23.54
CA ARG A 48 -8.30 1.53 -23.62
C ARG A 48 -7.83 1.39 -25.07
N LEU A 49 -6.86 2.22 -25.48
CA LEU A 49 -6.07 1.98 -26.69
C LEU A 49 -5.17 0.77 -26.43
N THR A 50 -5.59 -0.38 -26.96
CA THR A 50 -4.88 -1.66 -26.81
C THR A 50 -3.62 -1.68 -27.67
N GLY A 51 -2.54 -2.29 -27.17
CA GLY A 51 -1.26 -2.28 -27.88
C GLY A 51 -0.17 -3.19 -27.34
N THR A 52 -0.46 -4.24 -26.56
CA THR A 52 0.58 -5.16 -26.09
C THR A 52 0.56 -6.52 -26.79
N ALA A 53 1.74 -7.11 -26.95
CA ALA A 53 1.89 -8.44 -27.53
C ALA A 53 1.21 -9.49 -26.63
N ALA A 54 0.48 -10.42 -27.24
CA ALA A 54 -0.14 -11.52 -26.51
C ALA A 54 0.92 -12.33 -25.75
N VAL A 55 0.77 -12.44 -24.43
CA VAL A 55 1.64 -13.23 -23.57
C VAL A 55 1.09 -14.65 -23.44
N ALA A 56 1.98 -15.65 -23.47
CA ALA A 56 1.58 -17.06 -23.34
C ALA A 56 0.93 -17.35 -21.97
N ALA A 57 0.08 -18.38 -21.92
CA ALA A 57 -0.43 -18.88 -20.65
C ALA A 57 0.70 -19.52 -19.80
N PRO A 58 0.65 -19.43 -18.46
CA PRO A 58 1.62 -20.08 -17.58
C PRO A 58 1.58 -21.60 -17.70
N ALA A 59 2.71 -22.26 -17.43
CA ALA A 59 2.85 -23.71 -17.50
C ALA A 59 3.49 -24.27 -16.23
N GLY A 60 3.25 -25.55 -15.95
CA GLY A 60 3.74 -26.20 -14.74
C GLY A 60 2.99 -25.71 -13.50
N LEU A 61 1.68 -25.47 -13.64
CA LEU A 61 0.82 -25.15 -12.51
C LEU A 61 0.78 -26.35 -11.56
N SER A 62 0.90 -26.11 -10.26
CA SER A 62 0.83 -27.11 -9.21
C SER A 62 0.04 -26.58 -8.01
N ALA A 63 -0.54 -27.49 -7.24
CA ALA A 63 -1.27 -27.20 -6.01
C ALA A 63 -0.73 -28.06 -4.86
N GLU A 64 -0.58 -27.45 -3.69
CA GLU A 64 -0.13 -28.07 -2.46
C GLU A 64 -1.14 -27.80 -1.34
N ASP A 65 -1.57 -28.88 -0.68
CA ASP A 65 -2.60 -28.85 0.35
C ASP A 65 -2.02 -28.38 1.70
N GLY A 66 -2.50 -27.25 2.18
CA GLY A 66 -2.09 -26.65 3.45
C GLY A 66 -3.20 -26.66 4.50
N THR A 67 -2.87 -26.23 5.73
CA THR A 67 -3.88 -26.05 6.78
C THR A 67 -4.56 -24.70 6.61
N GLY A 68 -5.81 -24.72 6.14
CA GLY A 68 -6.60 -23.50 5.87
C GLY A 68 -6.25 -22.78 4.57
N LEU A 69 -5.46 -23.40 3.69
CA LEU A 69 -5.04 -22.85 2.41
C LEU A 69 -4.79 -23.93 1.35
N VAL A 70 -4.81 -23.54 0.08
CA VAL A 70 -4.15 -24.25 -1.02
C VAL A 70 -3.05 -23.34 -1.58
N ARG A 71 -1.80 -23.82 -1.59
CA ARG A 71 -0.66 -23.10 -2.16
C ARG A 71 -0.54 -23.48 -3.63
N LEU A 72 -0.48 -22.48 -4.51
CA LEU A 72 -0.36 -22.62 -5.95
C LEU A 72 0.99 -22.09 -6.41
N ASP A 73 1.64 -22.81 -7.31
CA ASP A 73 2.92 -22.41 -7.90
C ASP A 73 2.92 -22.71 -9.40
N TRP A 74 3.64 -21.90 -10.18
CA TRP A 74 3.73 -22.01 -11.64
C TRP A 74 5.03 -21.39 -12.16
N ARG A 75 5.39 -21.65 -13.41
CA ARG A 75 6.56 -21.00 -14.01
C ARG A 75 6.20 -19.58 -14.48
N PRO A 76 6.96 -18.55 -14.09
CA PRO A 76 6.80 -17.21 -14.62
C PRO A 76 6.96 -17.17 -16.15
N VAL A 77 6.18 -16.29 -16.80
CA VAL A 77 6.18 -16.07 -18.25
C VAL A 77 6.86 -14.74 -18.55
N ALA A 78 7.85 -14.75 -19.45
CA ALA A 78 8.51 -13.52 -19.90
C ALA A 78 7.50 -12.58 -20.56
N GLY A 79 7.52 -11.30 -20.17
CA GLY A 79 6.60 -10.29 -20.67
C GLY A 79 5.28 -10.16 -19.89
N ALA A 80 4.96 -11.10 -18.99
CA ALA A 80 3.79 -10.96 -18.12
C ALA A 80 4.04 -9.88 -17.05
N LEU A 81 3.03 -9.04 -16.80
CA LEU A 81 3.05 -8.08 -15.69
C LEU A 81 2.60 -8.73 -14.37
N GLY A 82 1.89 -9.85 -14.45
CA GLY A 82 1.39 -10.61 -13.32
C GLY A 82 0.58 -11.81 -13.78
N TYR A 83 -0.28 -12.32 -12.91
CA TYR A 83 -1.03 -13.56 -13.12
C TYR A 83 -2.39 -13.51 -12.43
N LEU A 84 -3.44 -13.95 -13.13
CA LEU A 84 -4.78 -14.07 -12.58
C LEU A 84 -5.13 -15.53 -12.28
N VAL A 85 -5.29 -15.83 -10.99
CA VAL A 85 -5.71 -17.16 -10.52
C VAL A 85 -7.22 -17.30 -10.70
N HIS A 86 -7.64 -18.42 -11.28
CA HIS A 86 -9.04 -18.79 -11.43
C HIS A 86 -9.32 -20.09 -10.67
N ARG A 87 -10.53 -20.20 -10.13
CA ARG A 87 -11.01 -21.34 -9.35
C ARG A 87 -12.35 -21.87 -9.87
N ALA A 88 -12.59 -23.16 -9.72
CA ALA A 88 -13.85 -23.84 -9.96
C ALA A 88 -14.13 -24.91 -8.90
N ASP A 89 -15.41 -25.23 -8.70
CA ASP A 89 -15.87 -26.34 -7.84
C ASP A 89 -15.86 -27.71 -8.55
N SER A 90 -15.64 -27.74 -9.87
CA SER A 90 -15.46 -28.97 -10.67
C SER A 90 -14.28 -28.81 -11.63
N PRO A 91 -13.62 -29.92 -12.02
CA PRO A 91 -12.47 -29.86 -12.92
C PRO A 91 -12.81 -29.37 -14.33
N GLU A 92 -14.08 -29.46 -14.73
CA GLU A 92 -14.62 -28.95 -16.00
C GLU A 92 -14.98 -27.46 -15.97
N GLY A 93 -15.03 -26.84 -14.78
CA GLY A 93 -15.42 -25.44 -14.60
C GLY A 93 -16.90 -25.24 -14.23
N PRO A 94 -17.44 -24.02 -14.38
CA PRO A 94 -16.79 -22.84 -14.91
C PRO A 94 -15.67 -22.32 -13.99
N PHE A 95 -14.57 -21.86 -14.59
CA PHE A 95 -13.47 -21.20 -13.87
C PHE A 95 -13.74 -19.71 -13.79
N THR A 96 -13.72 -19.16 -12.57
CA THR A 96 -13.90 -17.72 -12.33
C THR A 96 -12.66 -17.14 -11.66
N PRO A 97 -12.32 -15.87 -11.91
CA PRO A 97 -11.27 -15.18 -11.16
C PRO A 97 -11.48 -15.34 -9.66
N LEU A 98 -10.40 -15.63 -8.95
CA LEU A 98 -10.43 -15.76 -7.51
C LEU A 98 -10.35 -14.36 -6.89
N ASP A 99 -11.42 -13.96 -6.22
CA ASP A 99 -11.55 -12.64 -5.61
C ASP A 99 -11.22 -12.70 -4.12
N HIS A 100 -10.06 -12.15 -3.74
CA HIS A 100 -9.61 -12.03 -2.37
C HIS A 100 -10.20 -10.80 -1.64
N LEU A 101 -11.18 -10.13 -2.25
CA LEU A 101 -11.88 -8.95 -1.74
C LEU A 101 -10.93 -7.76 -1.51
N GLY A 102 -9.82 -7.71 -2.25
CA GLY A 102 -8.81 -6.67 -2.11
C GLY A 102 -9.18 -5.34 -2.75
N GLY A 103 -9.94 -5.38 -3.84
CA GLY A 103 -10.31 -4.19 -4.58
C GLY A 103 -10.04 -4.32 -6.07
N ASP A 104 -9.15 -3.47 -6.58
CA ASP A 104 -9.09 -3.11 -8.00
C ASP A 104 -8.59 -4.23 -8.93
N VAL A 105 -7.42 -4.79 -8.65
CA VAL A 105 -6.70 -5.72 -9.53
C VAL A 105 -6.47 -7.03 -8.77
N LEU A 106 -7.12 -8.10 -9.25
CA LEU A 106 -6.98 -9.44 -8.69
C LEU A 106 -5.70 -10.16 -9.11
N ALA A 107 -5.02 -9.66 -10.15
CA ALA A 107 -3.79 -10.26 -10.65
C ALA A 107 -2.63 -10.05 -9.67
N VAL A 108 -1.88 -11.11 -9.38
CA VAL A 108 -0.70 -11.07 -8.51
C VAL A 108 0.59 -11.02 -9.32
N PRO A 109 1.66 -10.35 -8.85
CA PRO A 109 2.87 -10.14 -9.66
C PRO A 109 3.66 -11.41 -9.96
N HIS A 110 3.66 -12.39 -9.04
CA HIS A 110 4.44 -13.61 -9.17
C HIS A 110 3.84 -14.77 -8.37
N PRO A 111 4.17 -16.02 -8.70
CA PRO A 111 3.95 -17.17 -7.80
C PRO A 111 4.93 -17.12 -6.60
N PRO A 112 4.67 -17.91 -5.55
CA PRO A 112 3.45 -18.69 -5.33
C PRO A 112 2.27 -17.82 -4.86
N TYR A 113 1.06 -18.37 -4.95
CA TYR A 113 -0.18 -17.77 -4.43
C TYR A 113 -0.82 -18.70 -3.39
N ALA A 114 -1.47 -18.15 -2.36
CA ALA A 114 -2.25 -18.93 -1.40
C ALA A 114 -3.75 -18.61 -1.55
N ASP A 115 -4.55 -19.60 -1.97
CA ASP A 115 -6.00 -19.53 -1.81
C ASP A 115 -6.35 -19.85 -0.35
N THR A 116 -6.71 -18.82 0.41
CA THR A 116 -7.19 -18.99 1.79
C THR A 116 -8.71 -18.92 1.91
N LEU A 117 -9.46 -18.71 0.82
CA LEU A 117 -10.94 -18.67 0.80
C LEU A 117 -11.56 -20.07 0.87
N VAL A 118 -10.75 -21.05 1.24
CA VAL A 118 -11.04 -22.47 1.13
C VAL A 118 -11.73 -23.02 2.37
N GLU A 119 -12.47 -24.10 2.17
CA GLU A 119 -13.10 -24.87 3.24
C GLU A 119 -12.26 -26.12 3.50
N PRO A 120 -11.96 -26.47 4.77
CA PRO A 120 -11.22 -27.67 5.11
C PRO A 120 -11.83 -28.94 4.50
N GLY A 121 -11.01 -29.75 3.83
CA GLY A 121 -11.41 -31.01 3.20
C GLY A 121 -12.20 -30.88 1.90
N ARG A 122 -12.49 -29.66 1.42
CA ARG A 122 -13.19 -29.44 0.14
C ARG A 122 -12.20 -29.28 -1.00
N ALA A 123 -12.37 -30.07 -2.05
CA ALA A 123 -11.55 -29.97 -3.25
C ALA A 123 -11.94 -28.73 -4.09
N TYR A 124 -10.93 -28.06 -4.62
CA TYR A 124 -11.04 -26.92 -5.54
C TYR A 124 -10.13 -27.14 -6.74
N HIS A 125 -10.54 -26.62 -7.90
CA HIS A 125 -9.80 -26.76 -9.15
C HIS A 125 -9.30 -25.41 -9.64
N TYR A 126 -8.05 -25.35 -10.07
CA TYR A 126 -7.37 -24.09 -10.38
C TYR A 126 -6.81 -24.05 -11.80
N LYS A 127 -6.84 -22.85 -12.36
CA LYS A 127 -6.15 -22.43 -13.59
C LYS A 127 -5.53 -21.06 -13.38
N VAL A 128 -4.51 -20.73 -14.16
CA VAL A 128 -3.86 -19.41 -14.10
C VAL A 128 -3.76 -18.84 -15.52
N ALA A 129 -4.00 -17.54 -15.65
CA ALA A 129 -3.72 -16.76 -16.86
C ALA A 129 -2.60 -15.77 -16.58
N SER A 130 -1.77 -15.47 -17.59
CA SER A 130 -0.84 -14.33 -17.53
C SER A 130 -1.64 -13.03 -17.59
N TRP A 131 -1.13 -12.00 -16.92
CA TRP A 131 -1.68 -10.65 -16.97
C TRP A 131 -0.79 -9.75 -17.81
N THR A 132 -1.43 -8.92 -18.62
CA THR A 132 -0.80 -7.93 -19.50
C THR A 132 -1.39 -6.57 -19.21
N ASP A 133 -0.87 -5.56 -19.89
CA ASP A 133 -1.46 -4.22 -19.84
C ASP A 133 -2.93 -4.33 -20.31
N ASP A 134 -3.24 -5.10 -21.35
CA ASP A 134 -4.61 -5.33 -21.85
C ASP A 134 -5.48 -6.25 -20.96
N GLY A 135 -4.98 -6.67 -19.79
CA GLY A 135 -5.70 -7.54 -18.85
C GLY A 135 -5.31 -9.01 -18.94
N ALA A 136 -6.23 -9.90 -18.58
CA ALA A 136 -5.99 -11.34 -18.54
C ALA A 136 -5.82 -11.94 -19.94
N GLY A 137 -4.70 -12.65 -20.14
CA GLY A 137 -4.45 -13.48 -21.31
C GLY A 137 -5.20 -14.81 -21.28
N PRO A 138 -4.86 -15.76 -22.18
CA PRO A 138 -5.50 -17.06 -22.21
C PRO A 138 -5.26 -17.86 -20.91
N LEU A 139 -6.27 -18.60 -20.47
CA LEU A 139 -6.14 -19.57 -19.38
C LEU A 139 -5.19 -20.70 -19.78
N GLY A 140 -4.40 -21.16 -18.81
CA GLY A 140 -3.61 -22.38 -18.93
C GLY A 140 -4.47 -23.60 -19.29
N ALA A 141 -3.88 -24.51 -20.07
CA ALA A 141 -4.53 -25.77 -20.42
C ALA A 141 -4.59 -26.74 -19.21
N GLU A 142 -3.62 -26.65 -18.31
CA GLU A 142 -3.50 -27.48 -17.11
C GLU A 142 -4.56 -27.08 -16.06
N THR A 143 -5.35 -28.05 -15.60
CA THR A 143 -6.18 -27.93 -14.39
C THR A 143 -5.49 -28.71 -13.27
N VAL A 144 -5.30 -28.07 -12.11
CA VAL A 144 -4.83 -28.75 -10.90
C VAL A 144 -5.92 -28.76 -9.83
N THR A 145 -5.86 -29.72 -8.92
CA THR A 145 -6.79 -29.84 -7.80
C THR A 145 -6.02 -29.63 -6.50
N GLY A 146 -6.55 -28.80 -5.61
CA GLY A 146 -6.10 -28.69 -4.22
C GLY A 146 -7.24 -28.98 -3.26
N THR A 147 -6.96 -29.64 -2.16
CA THR A 147 -7.89 -29.99 -1.08
C THR A 147 -7.26 -29.60 0.25
N PRO A 148 -7.63 -28.45 0.85
CA PRO A 148 -7.05 -28.04 2.13
C PRO A 148 -7.25 -29.12 3.18
N LYS A 149 -6.29 -29.24 4.09
CA LYS A 149 -6.27 -30.27 5.13
C LYS A 149 -7.54 -30.24 5.97
N ALA A 150 -7.96 -31.42 6.43
CA ALA A 150 -9.16 -31.56 7.25
C ALA A 150 -9.01 -30.85 8.62
N PRO A 151 -10.12 -30.44 9.26
CA PRO A 151 -10.06 -29.83 10.59
C PRO A 151 -9.35 -30.72 11.61
N GLY A 152 -8.49 -30.12 12.44
CA GLY A 152 -7.79 -30.82 13.53
C GLY A 152 -6.39 -31.33 13.17
N GLU A 153 -5.97 -31.25 11.91
CA GLU A 153 -4.57 -31.46 11.53
C GLU A 153 -3.72 -30.26 11.96
N ALA A 154 -2.67 -30.51 12.76
CA ALA A 154 -1.71 -29.47 13.09
C ALA A 154 -1.01 -29.00 11.80
N PRO A 155 -0.86 -27.67 11.60
CA PRO A 155 -0.04 -27.14 10.51
C PRO A 155 1.35 -27.78 10.53
N ALA A 156 1.91 -28.08 9.36
CA ALA A 156 3.30 -28.51 9.31
C ALA A 156 4.19 -27.35 9.81
N ALA A 157 5.24 -27.69 10.55
CA ALA A 157 6.18 -26.70 11.06
C ALA A 157 6.76 -25.87 9.91
N VAL A 158 6.85 -24.56 10.13
CA VAL A 158 7.46 -23.64 9.17
C VAL A 158 8.90 -23.38 9.59
N GLU A 159 9.81 -23.40 8.64
CA GLU A 159 11.21 -23.02 8.87
C GLU A 159 11.60 -21.85 7.98
N VAL A 160 12.15 -20.82 8.60
CA VAL A 160 12.82 -19.69 7.93
C VAL A 160 14.32 -19.89 8.06
N ALA A 161 14.96 -20.25 6.97
CA ALA A 161 16.39 -20.54 6.91
C ALA A 161 17.16 -19.35 6.32
N VAL A 162 18.13 -18.83 7.08
CA VAL A 162 19.03 -17.75 6.67
C VAL A 162 20.47 -18.26 6.68
N ASP A 163 21.19 -18.01 5.58
CA ASP A 163 22.63 -18.22 5.51
C ASP A 163 23.35 -16.88 5.68
N ALA A 164 23.87 -16.62 6.88
CA ALA A 164 24.58 -15.38 7.20
C ALA A 164 25.99 -15.33 6.57
N ALA A 165 26.52 -16.44 6.05
CA ALA A 165 27.81 -16.47 5.35
C ALA A 165 27.66 -16.25 3.84
N ALA A 166 26.44 -16.42 3.29
CA ALA A 166 26.20 -16.22 1.87
C ALA A 166 26.41 -14.76 1.42
N PRO A 167 26.70 -14.53 0.13
CA PRO A 167 26.78 -13.19 -0.43
C PRO A 167 25.45 -12.44 -0.27
N THR A 168 25.52 -11.18 0.14
CA THR A 168 24.35 -10.30 0.25
C THR A 168 24.05 -9.63 -1.09
N SER A 169 22.83 -9.12 -1.23
CA SER A 169 22.41 -8.28 -2.35
C SER A 169 21.86 -6.94 -1.83
N PRO A 170 21.96 -5.84 -2.60
CA PRO A 170 21.45 -4.55 -2.16
C PRO A 170 20.00 -4.60 -1.68
N LEU A 171 19.70 -3.89 -0.60
CA LEU A 171 18.34 -3.64 -0.13
C LEU A 171 17.86 -2.27 -0.64
N PRO A 172 17.20 -2.18 -1.81
CA PRO A 172 16.58 -0.93 -2.23
C PRO A 172 15.44 -0.59 -1.27
N ARG A 173 15.48 0.60 -0.67
CA ARG A 173 14.46 1.07 0.28
C ARG A 173 13.27 1.67 -0.48
N VAL A 174 12.56 0.83 -1.23
CA VAL A 174 11.45 1.24 -2.11
C VAL A 174 10.32 1.96 -1.35
N TRP A 175 10.18 1.70 -0.04
CA TRP A 175 9.17 2.28 0.84
C TRP A 175 9.46 3.71 1.33
N ASN A 176 10.69 4.21 1.20
CA ASN A 176 11.09 5.48 1.81
C ASN A 176 11.53 6.55 0.82
N ARG A 177 11.31 6.32 -0.48
CA ARG A 177 11.48 7.38 -1.47
C ARG A 177 10.31 8.35 -1.41
N ILE A 178 9.08 7.83 -1.53
CA ILE A 178 7.85 8.61 -1.67
C ILE A 178 6.83 8.09 -0.64
N ILE A 179 6.06 8.98 -0.04
CA ILE A 179 4.82 8.66 0.70
C ILE A 179 3.67 9.48 0.12
N GLY A 180 2.46 8.92 0.11
CA GLY A 180 1.25 9.66 -0.24
C GLY A 180 0.80 10.59 0.90
N ALA A 181 0.13 11.67 0.56
CA ALA A 181 -0.54 12.54 1.52
C ALA A 181 -1.76 13.24 0.89
N GLU A 182 -2.71 13.66 1.72
CA GLU A 182 -3.75 14.61 1.31
C GLU A 182 -3.12 15.88 0.70
N HIS A 183 -3.90 16.70 -0.01
CA HIS A 183 -3.43 17.97 -0.54
C HIS A 183 -2.63 18.80 0.50
N LEU A 184 -1.53 19.40 0.05
CA LEU A 184 -0.58 20.05 0.97
C LEU A 184 -1.12 21.35 1.58
N SER A 185 -2.22 21.91 1.04
CA SER A 185 -2.81 23.15 1.59
C SER A 185 -3.39 22.94 3.00
N LEU A 186 -3.55 21.69 3.46
CA LEU A 186 -3.80 21.39 4.87
C LEU A 186 -2.73 21.95 5.83
N LEU A 187 -1.51 22.22 5.38
CA LEU A 187 -0.48 22.93 6.17
C LEU A 187 -0.85 24.38 6.49
N LEU A 188 -1.86 24.94 5.82
CA LEU A 188 -2.40 26.28 6.05
C LEU A 188 -3.76 26.25 6.77
N TRP A 189 -4.28 25.06 7.08
CA TRP A 189 -5.60 24.93 7.69
C TRP A 189 -5.67 25.61 9.06
N ASP A 190 -6.57 26.59 9.19
CA ASP A 190 -6.70 27.44 10.37
C ASP A 190 -8.01 27.22 11.16
N LYS A 191 -8.86 26.32 10.68
CA LYS A 191 -10.13 25.95 11.31
C LYS A 191 -9.94 24.75 12.23
N PRO A 192 -10.84 24.55 13.22
CA PRO A 192 -10.86 23.31 13.98
C PRO A 192 -11.02 22.09 13.06
N GLY A 193 -10.09 21.16 13.17
CA GLY A 193 -10.10 19.89 12.45
C GLY A 193 -10.99 18.83 13.11
N PRO A 194 -10.96 17.59 12.60
CA PRO A 194 -11.70 16.46 13.16
C PRO A 194 -11.29 16.23 14.63
N GLY A 195 -12.28 16.00 15.50
CA GLY A 195 -12.05 15.88 16.95
C GLY A 195 -11.56 17.16 17.64
N GLY A 196 -11.63 18.33 16.98
CA GLY A 196 -11.08 19.58 17.48
C GLY A 196 -9.56 19.69 17.34
N SER A 197 -8.96 18.91 16.44
CA SER A 197 -7.52 18.92 16.16
C SER A 197 -7.05 20.26 15.54
N ASP A 198 -5.76 20.53 15.72
CA ASP A 198 -5.04 21.53 14.93
C ASP A 198 -4.47 20.83 13.70
N THR A 199 -5.24 20.83 12.60
CA THR A 199 -4.91 20.08 11.38
C THR A 199 -3.54 20.46 10.83
N ALA A 200 -3.22 21.76 10.72
CA ALA A 200 -1.95 22.20 10.16
C ALA A 200 -0.76 21.72 11.01
N ALA A 201 -0.85 21.85 12.33
CA ALA A 201 0.21 21.42 13.24
C ALA A 201 0.37 19.89 13.24
N GLU A 202 -0.74 19.14 13.31
CA GLU A 202 -0.71 17.68 13.32
C GLU A 202 -0.24 17.11 11.98
N TYR A 203 -0.66 17.70 10.86
CA TYR A 203 -0.23 17.29 9.52
C TYR A 203 1.27 17.56 9.33
N HIS A 204 1.78 18.72 9.75
CA HIS A 204 3.21 19.01 9.75
C HIS A 204 4.00 18.01 10.62
N GLU A 205 3.51 17.68 11.82
CA GLU A 205 4.13 16.67 12.68
C GLU A 205 4.12 15.27 12.02
N ALA A 206 3.03 14.87 11.38
CA ALA A 206 2.92 13.60 10.67
C ALA A 206 3.99 13.46 9.57
N LEU A 207 4.17 14.52 8.77
CA LEU A 207 5.22 14.59 7.75
C LEU A 207 6.63 14.47 8.38
N GLY A 208 6.86 15.15 9.49
CA GLY A 208 8.09 15.01 10.27
C GLY A 208 8.34 13.58 10.76
N LYS A 209 7.30 12.90 11.27
CA LYS A 209 7.41 11.50 11.74
C LYS A 209 7.77 10.54 10.62
N VAL A 210 7.13 10.62 9.46
CA VAL A 210 7.44 9.71 8.34
C VAL A 210 8.85 9.97 7.78
N ARG A 211 9.32 11.23 7.78
CA ARG A 211 10.71 11.57 7.47
C ARG A 211 11.67 10.94 8.47
N ASP A 212 11.49 11.21 9.76
CA ASP A 212 12.48 10.87 10.80
C ASP A 212 12.51 9.38 11.12
N GLU A 213 11.37 8.71 11.10
CA GLU A 213 11.25 7.32 11.57
C GLU A 213 11.19 6.31 10.42
N LEU A 214 10.60 6.68 9.29
CA LEU A 214 10.50 5.80 8.11
C LEU A 214 11.55 6.16 7.03
N GLY A 215 12.27 7.28 7.19
CA GLY A 215 13.31 7.72 6.26
C GLY A 215 12.76 8.27 4.94
N VAL A 216 11.48 8.69 4.94
CA VAL A 216 10.82 9.24 3.75
C VAL A 216 11.57 10.47 3.24
N ARG A 217 11.72 10.58 1.90
CA ARG A 217 12.44 11.68 1.23
C ARG A 217 11.53 12.63 0.47
N ALA A 218 10.41 12.14 -0.06
CA ALA A 218 9.47 12.92 -0.83
C ALA A 218 8.02 12.60 -0.48
N VAL A 219 7.13 13.56 -0.74
CA VAL A 219 5.68 13.43 -0.55
C VAL A 219 4.98 13.69 -1.87
N ARG A 220 4.07 12.79 -2.24
CA ARG A 220 3.17 12.94 -3.38
C ARG A 220 1.78 13.25 -2.84
N ALA A 221 1.20 14.34 -3.32
CA ALA A 221 -0.12 14.80 -2.91
C ALA A 221 -0.83 15.45 -4.10
N HIS A 222 -2.16 15.34 -4.11
CA HIS A 222 -2.97 15.98 -5.15
C HIS A 222 -2.99 17.50 -5.01
N GLY A 223 -3.41 18.17 -6.09
CA GLY A 223 -3.95 19.52 -5.98
C GLY A 223 -2.92 20.65 -5.95
N THR A 224 -1.78 20.50 -6.65
CA THR A 224 -0.82 21.60 -6.86
C THR A 224 -1.47 22.89 -7.39
N PHE A 225 -2.54 22.75 -8.17
CA PHE A 225 -3.30 23.83 -8.83
C PHE A 225 -4.72 23.99 -8.28
N LEU A 226 -4.95 23.64 -7.01
CA LEU A 226 -6.19 23.99 -6.34
C LEU A 226 -6.40 25.52 -6.33
N PRO A 227 -7.64 26.01 -6.25
CA PRO A 227 -7.92 27.45 -6.33
C PRO A 227 -7.21 28.29 -5.26
N GLU A 228 -6.95 27.71 -4.08
CA GLU A 228 -6.19 28.36 -3.02
C GLU A 228 -4.68 28.38 -3.24
N THR A 229 -4.14 27.53 -4.14
CA THR A 229 -2.70 27.48 -4.43
C THR A 229 -2.34 28.28 -5.68
N VAL A 230 -3.13 28.15 -6.75
CA VAL A 230 -2.88 28.81 -8.04
C VAL A 230 -4.15 29.41 -8.61
N SER A 231 -4.06 30.67 -9.06
CA SER A 231 -5.16 31.37 -9.75
C SER A 231 -4.69 32.06 -11.02
N VAL A 232 -5.63 32.40 -11.91
CA VAL A 232 -5.34 33.17 -13.13
C VAL A 232 -5.80 34.61 -12.95
N ARG A 233 -4.87 35.56 -13.07
CA ARG A 233 -5.18 36.99 -12.98
C ARG A 233 -5.96 37.46 -14.22
N PRO A 234 -6.68 38.60 -14.14
CA PRO A 234 -7.46 39.13 -15.27
C PRO A 234 -6.67 39.42 -16.55
N ASP A 235 -5.34 39.61 -16.43
CA ASP A 235 -4.44 39.82 -17.57
C ASP A 235 -3.94 38.52 -18.20
N GLY A 236 -4.34 37.36 -17.67
CA GLY A 236 -3.85 36.06 -18.08
C GLY A 236 -2.45 35.75 -17.55
N SER A 237 -1.97 36.37 -16.48
CA SER A 237 -0.81 35.88 -15.74
C SER A 237 -1.23 34.89 -14.65
N PHE A 238 -0.35 33.96 -14.26
CA PHE A 238 -0.60 33.03 -13.16
C PHE A 238 -0.14 33.65 -11.83
N ASP A 239 -0.91 33.41 -10.77
CA ASP A 239 -0.55 33.75 -9.40
C ASP A 239 -0.23 32.49 -8.60
N PHE A 240 0.97 32.42 -8.06
CA PHE A 240 1.48 31.29 -7.29
C PHE A 240 1.64 31.63 -5.79
N SER A 241 1.13 32.78 -5.32
CA SER A 241 1.34 33.19 -3.91
C SER A 241 0.80 32.20 -2.90
N GLY A 242 -0.34 31.55 -3.20
CA GLY A 242 -0.90 30.51 -2.33
C GLY A 242 -0.02 29.26 -2.30
N LEU A 243 0.45 28.83 -3.47
CA LEU A 243 1.41 27.73 -3.60
C LEU A 243 2.71 28.01 -2.82
N ASP A 244 3.21 29.25 -2.87
CA ASP A 244 4.39 29.67 -2.11
C ASP A 244 4.20 29.47 -0.60
N GLU A 245 3.05 29.87 -0.05
CA GLU A 245 2.76 29.68 1.38
C GLU A 245 2.71 28.20 1.76
N VAL A 246 2.12 27.37 0.91
CA VAL A 246 2.06 25.91 1.12
C VAL A 246 3.45 25.29 1.03
N TYR A 247 4.18 25.56 -0.06
CA TYR A 247 5.48 24.93 -0.33
C TYR A 247 6.56 25.41 0.62
N ASP A 248 6.52 26.65 1.11
CA ASP A 248 7.44 27.11 2.14
C ASP A 248 7.27 26.33 3.45
N ARG A 249 6.03 26.10 3.90
CA ARG A 249 5.76 25.29 5.11
C ARG A 249 6.10 23.83 4.88
N PHE A 250 5.81 23.31 3.69
CA PHE A 250 6.12 21.94 3.32
C PHE A 250 7.63 21.69 3.28
N LEU A 251 8.39 22.52 2.56
CA LEU A 251 9.86 22.38 2.46
C LEU A 251 10.56 22.61 3.80
N ALA A 252 9.96 23.34 4.74
CA ALA A 252 10.46 23.44 6.11
C ALA A 252 10.43 22.09 6.87
N THR A 253 9.63 21.12 6.39
CA THR A 253 9.71 19.71 6.84
C THR A 253 10.92 18.98 6.26
N GLY A 254 11.75 19.57 5.39
CA GLY A 254 12.91 18.91 4.80
C GLY A 254 12.57 17.76 3.84
N LEU A 255 11.30 17.61 3.46
CA LEU A 255 10.81 16.70 2.44
C LEU A 255 10.74 17.41 1.09
N LYS A 256 10.79 16.63 0.00
CA LYS A 256 10.65 17.13 -1.37
C LYS A 256 9.25 16.83 -1.93
N PRO A 257 8.70 17.68 -2.80
CA PRO A 257 7.43 17.37 -3.44
C PRO A 257 7.67 16.45 -4.64
N VAL A 258 6.80 15.45 -4.80
CA VAL A 258 6.44 14.96 -6.12
C VAL A 258 5.34 15.90 -6.61
N VAL A 259 5.67 16.76 -7.56
CA VAL A 259 4.77 17.79 -8.10
C VAL A 259 3.79 17.11 -9.05
N GLU A 260 2.61 16.76 -8.52
CA GLU A 260 1.48 16.32 -9.34
C GLU A 260 0.87 17.54 -10.04
N LEU A 261 0.97 17.58 -11.37
CA LEU A 261 0.41 18.64 -12.20
C LEU A 261 -1.10 18.45 -12.31
N SER A 262 -1.81 18.83 -11.25
CA SER A 262 -3.26 18.70 -11.07
C SER A 262 -3.78 19.71 -10.05
N PHE A 263 -5.08 19.95 -9.92
CA PHE A 263 -6.08 19.64 -10.93
C PHE A 263 -6.17 20.82 -11.91
N MET A 264 -7.30 21.06 -12.56
CA MET A 264 -7.40 22.14 -13.56
C MET A 264 -7.78 23.46 -12.89
N PRO A 265 -7.07 24.59 -13.10
CA PRO A 265 -7.57 25.90 -12.69
C PRO A 265 -8.91 26.23 -13.37
N GLU A 266 -9.82 26.92 -12.67
CA GLU A 266 -11.18 27.22 -13.14
C GLU A 266 -11.18 27.93 -14.49
N GLU A 267 -10.29 28.90 -14.70
CA GLU A 267 -10.22 29.69 -15.93
C GLU A 267 -9.70 28.91 -17.12
N LEU A 268 -9.04 27.77 -16.89
CA LEU A 268 -8.57 26.87 -17.95
C LEU A 268 -9.55 25.72 -18.20
N ALA A 269 -10.43 25.39 -17.26
CA ALA A 269 -11.35 24.26 -17.36
C ALA A 269 -12.40 24.44 -18.47
N LYS A 270 -12.55 23.44 -19.34
CA LYS A 270 -13.58 23.41 -20.39
C LYS A 270 -14.98 23.23 -19.83
N ASP A 271 -15.08 22.43 -18.77
CA ASP A 271 -16.28 22.23 -17.97
C ASP A 271 -15.95 22.54 -16.49
N PRO A 272 -16.22 23.77 -16.01
CA PRO A 272 -15.95 24.17 -14.62
C PRO A 272 -16.95 23.57 -13.61
N GLY A 273 -17.96 22.80 -14.07
CA GLY A 273 -18.84 22.04 -13.19
C GLY A 273 -18.31 20.63 -12.87
N TYR A 274 -17.33 20.15 -13.64
CA TYR A 274 -16.81 18.80 -13.51
C TYR A 274 -15.77 18.72 -12.40
N THR A 275 -16.21 18.27 -11.22
CA THR A 275 -15.40 18.29 -9.99
C THR A 275 -15.32 16.93 -9.31
N VAL A 276 -14.35 16.79 -8.41
CA VAL A 276 -14.16 15.63 -7.52
C VAL A 276 -13.88 16.12 -6.09
N PHE A 277 -14.19 15.28 -5.11
CA PHE A 277 -13.96 15.50 -3.68
C PHE A 277 -14.78 16.64 -3.04
N ASP A 278 -14.76 16.71 -1.70
CA ASP A 278 -15.47 17.75 -0.93
C ASP A 278 -14.90 19.16 -1.20
N TYR A 279 -13.60 19.28 -1.48
CA TYR A 279 -12.95 20.54 -1.88
C TYR A 279 -13.17 20.91 -3.36
N LYS A 280 -13.89 20.09 -4.13
CA LYS A 280 -14.31 20.37 -5.52
C LYS A 280 -13.15 20.66 -6.47
N ALA A 281 -12.11 19.83 -6.41
CA ALA A 281 -11.06 19.86 -7.43
C ALA A 281 -11.65 19.70 -8.83
N LEU A 282 -11.19 20.52 -9.78
CA LEU A 282 -11.71 20.56 -11.14
C LEU A 282 -11.00 19.56 -12.05
N VAL A 283 -11.72 18.52 -12.45
CA VAL A 283 -11.18 17.35 -13.17
C VAL A 283 -11.51 17.36 -14.67
N SER A 284 -11.43 18.56 -15.25
CA SER A 284 -11.87 18.85 -16.61
C SER A 284 -10.70 18.89 -17.59
N THR A 285 -10.95 18.50 -18.85
CA THR A 285 -10.09 18.86 -19.98
C THR A 285 -9.92 20.39 -20.06
N PRO A 286 -8.75 20.89 -20.52
CA PRO A 286 -8.54 22.32 -20.67
C PRO A 286 -9.27 22.87 -21.92
N THR A 287 -9.58 24.16 -21.90
CA THR A 287 -10.06 24.91 -23.08
C THR A 287 -8.97 25.12 -24.14
N SER A 288 -7.69 25.14 -23.73
CA SER A 288 -6.52 25.22 -24.61
C SER A 288 -5.36 24.42 -24.02
N TRP A 289 -4.82 23.50 -24.82
CA TRP A 289 -3.65 22.69 -24.48
C TRP A 289 -2.38 23.54 -24.39
N GLU A 290 -2.25 24.56 -25.24
CA GLU A 290 -1.16 25.53 -25.20
C GLU A 290 -1.15 26.24 -23.86
N ARG A 291 -2.32 26.71 -23.40
CA ARG A 291 -2.45 27.43 -22.14
C ARG A 291 -2.14 26.55 -20.92
N TRP A 292 -2.48 25.27 -20.99
CA TRP A 292 -2.03 24.26 -20.02
C TRP A 292 -0.49 24.15 -20.00
N GLY A 293 0.15 24.03 -21.17
CA GLY A 293 1.61 24.03 -21.27
C GLY A 293 2.26 25.31 -20.72
N GLU A 294 1.66 26.48 -20.97
CA GLU A 294 2.11 27.76 -20.42
C GLU A 294 2.07 27.78 -18.89
N LEU A 295 1.02 27.22 -18.27
CA LEU A 295 0.93 27.06 -16.81
C LEU A 295 2.07 26.18 -16.29
N CYS A 296 2.29 25.01 -16.88
CA CYS A 296 3.36 24.10 -16.47
C CYS A 296 4.75 24.75 -16.59
N HIS A 297 5.00 25.49 -17.67
CA HIS A 297 6.26 26.22 -17.84
C HIS A 297 6.43 27.33 -16.80
N ALA A 298 5.39 28.14 -16.60
CA ALA A 298 5.40 29.25 -15.65
C ALA A 298 5.60 28.75 -14.21
N LEU A 299 4.97 27.63 -13.84
CA LEU A 299 5.18 26.97 -12.55
C LEU A 299 6.66 26.63 -12.35
N VAL A 300 7.28 25.94 -13.32
CA VAL A 300 8.69 25.52 -13.19
C VAL A 300 9.61 26.73 -13.05
N VAL A 301 9.41 27.76 -13.88
CA VAL A 301 10.21 29.00 -13.81
C VAL A 301 10.04 29.66 -12.43
N HIS A 302 8.80 29.79 -11.95
CA HIS A 302 8.51 30.38 -10.64
C HIS A 302 9.16 29.61 -9.49
N LEU A 303 9.02 28.28 -9.48
CA LEU A 303 9.66 27.41 -8.48
C LEU A 303 11.18 27.54 -8.51
N GLN A 304 11.78 27.64 -9.70
CA GLN A 304 13.23 27.83 -9.85
C GLN A 304 13.71 29.20 -9.35
N GLU A 305 12.92 30.25 -9.56
CA GLU A 305 13.22 31.59 -9.06
C GLU A 305 13.14 31.65 -7.53
N ARG A 306 12.17 30.94 -6.93
CA ARG A 306 11.96 30.92 -5.48
C ARG A 306 12.91 29.99 -4.74
N TYR A 307 13.07 28.75 -5.20
CA TYR A 307 13.77 27.67 -4.48
C TYR A 307 15.13 27.31 -5.09
N GLY A 308 15.44 27.80 -6.29
CA GLY A 308 16.69 27.56 -6.99
C GLY A 308 16.62 26.38 -7.97
N ARG A 309 17.33 26.52 -9.10
CA ARG A 309 17.29 25.53 -10.20
C ARG A 309 17.75 24.14 -9.81
N ASP A 310 18.75 24.03 -8.94
CA ASP A 310 19.30 22.73 -8.52
C ASP A 310 18.38 22.01 -7.55
N GLU A 311 17.63 22.73 -6.73
CA GLU A 311 16.63 22.14 -5.84
C GLU A 311 15.48 21.55 -6.66
N VAL A 312 14.89 22.36 -7.55
CA VAL A 312 13.75 21.94 -8.40
C VAL A 312 14.13 20.83 -9.38
N ALA A 313 15.38 20.82 -9.89
CA ALA A 313 15.87 19.72 -10.71
C ALA A 313 15.95 18.38 -9.95
N GLY A 314 15.93 18.41 -8.61
CA GLY A 314 15.87 17.23 -7.76
C GLY A 314 14.47 16.79 -7.37
N TRP A 315 13.41 17.38 -7.94
CA TRP A 315 12.01 16.99 -7.73
C TRP A 315 11.49 16.14 -8.91
N GLU A 316 10.41 15.39 -8.68
CA GLU A 316 9.68 14.67 -9.71
C GLU A 316 8.40 15.44 -10.12
N PHE A 317 8.08 15.46 -11.42
CA PHE A 317 6.87 16.08 -11.95
C PHE A 317 5.98 15.03 -12.61
N GLU A 318 4.87 14.71 -11.97
CA GLU A 318 3.89 13.71 -12.40
C GLU A 318 2.72 14.39 -13.10
N VAL A 319 2.32 13.92 -14.27
CA VAL A 319 1.21 14.53 -15.02
C VAL A 319 -0.13 13.91 -14.62
N TRP A 320 -0.97 14.73 -13.97
CA TRP A 320 -2.35 14.43 -13.58
C TRP A 320 -2.50 13.29 -12.55
N ASN A 321 -3.74 12.89 -12.29
CA ASN A 321 -4.11 11.75 -11.45
C ASN A 321 -5.24 10.93 -12.09
N GLU A 322 -5.06 9.62 -12.18
CA GLU A 322 -6.08 8.61 -12.54
C GLU A 322 -6.99 8.98 -13.72
N ALA A 323 -6.43 9.53 -14.79
CA ALA A 323 -7.19 9.99 -15.96
C ALA A 323 -8.01 8.88 -16.65
N ASN A 324 -7.76 7.61 -16.31
CA ASN A 324 -8.51 6.45 -16.78
C ASN A 324 -9.84 6.22 -16.05
N LEU A 325 -10.17 7.01 -15.03
CA LEU A 325 -11.44 6.94 -14.31
C LEU A 325 -12.30 8.18 -14.56
N GLU A 326 -13.60 7.97 -14.80
CA GLU A 326 -14.56 9.06 -15.02
C GLU A 326 -14.55 10.06 -13.85
N VAL A 327 -14.34 9.59 -12.61
CA VAL A 327 -14.33 10.47 -11.44
C VAL A 327 -13.22 11.54 -11.49
N PHE A 328 -12.10 11.26 -12.15
CA PHE A 328 -10.90 12.10 -12.19
C PHE A 328 -10.64 12.77 -13.55
N TRP A 329 -11.42 12.45 -14.58
CA TRP A 329 -11.21 12.97 -15.93
C TRP A 329 -12.44 12.84 -16.82
N ASN A 330 -12.83 13.94 -17.48
CA ASN A 330 -13.92 13.95 -18.46
C ASN A 330 -13.46 13.87 -19.93
N GLY A 331 -12.17 13.62 -20.17
CA GLY A 331 -11.59 13.46 -21.51
C GLY A 331 -11.34 12.01 -21.89
N THR A 332 -10.79 11.82 -23.09
CA THR A 332 -10.33 10.53 -23.61
C THR A 332 -8.89 10.21 -23.21
N GLN A 333 -8.42 9.01 -23.54
CA GLN A 333 -6.98 8.67 -23.42
C GLN A 333 -6.11 9.53 -24.35
N ASP A 334 -6.60 9.87 -25.54
CA ASP A 334 -5.90 10.77 -26.46
C ASP A 334 -5.83 12.20 -25.90
N ASP A 335 -6.88 12.67 -25.22
CA ASP A 335 -6.84 13.95 -24.50
C ASP A 335 -5.81 13.92 -23.36
N TYR A 336 -5.66 12.78 -22.66
CA TYR A 336 -4.59 12.60 -21.68
C TYR A 336 -3.20 12.64 -22.32
N HIS A 337 -3.02 11.99 -23.48
CA HIS A 337 -1.77 12.06 -24.24
C HIS A 337 -1.41 13.50 -24.63
N LEU A 338 -2.39 14.32 -25.01
CA LEU A 338 -2.19 15.76 -25.24
C LEU A 338 -1.80 16.50 -23.95
N LEU A 339 -2.52 16.25 -22.84
CA LEU A 339 -2.20 16.82 -21.52
C LEU A 339 -0.73 16.54 -21.13
N TYR A 340 -0.30 15.29 -21.31
CA TYR A 340 1.07 14.84 -21.09
C TYR A 340 2.06 15.55 -22.02
N ALA A 341 1.85 15.51 -23.33
CA ALA A 341 2.76 16.08 -24.32
C ALA A 341 3.02 17.57 -24.07
N TYR A 342 1.98 18.35 -23.79
CA TYR A 342 2.11 19.79 -23.54
C TYR A 342 2.80 20.08 -22.21
N ALA A 343 2.48 19.34 -21.13
CA ALA A 343 3.14 19.48 -19.84
C ALA A 343 4.63 19.14 -19.92
N VAL A 344 5.00 17.97 -20.45
CA VAL A 344 6.40 17.50 -20.42
C VAL A 344 7.30 18.32 -21.33
N ARG A 345 6.80 18.77 -22.50
CA ARG A 345 7.55 19.68 -23.38
C ARG A 345 7.80 21.02 -22.67
N ALA A 346 6.79 21.56 -21.99
CA ALA A 346 6.90 22.81 -21.24
C ALA A 346 7.90 22.73 -20.07
N VAL A 347 7.83 21.66 -19.28
CA VAL A 347 8.74 21.40 -18.15
C VAL A 347 10.18 21.24 -18.65
N LYS A 348 10.41 20.38 -19.65
CA LYS A 348 11.76 20.13 -20.20
C LYS A 348 12.35 21.33 -20.93
N ALA A 349 11.52 22.21 -21.50
CA ALA A 349 11.97 23.47 -22.08
C ALA A 349 12.51 24.45 -21.01
N ALA A 350 11.98 24.42 -19.78
CA ALA A 350 12.50 25.22 -18.67
C ALA A 350 13.80 24.63 -18.10
N ASP A 351 13.84 23.31 -17.91
CA ASP A 351 15.06 22.60 -17.51
C ASP A 351 15.02 21.11 -17.90
N PRO A 352 15.93 20.63 -18.78
CA PRO A 352 15.93 19.24 -19.21
C PRO A 352 16.29 18.24 -18.10
N ARG A 353 16.85 18.71 -16.97
CA ARG A 353 17.22 17.86 -15.82
C ARG A 353 16.02 17.43 -14.98
N ILE A 354 14.92 18.19 -15.00
CA ILE A 354 13.71 17.88 -14.22
C ILE A 354 13.12 16.56 -14.70
N ARG A 355 12.79 15.67 -13.77
CA ARG A 355 12.24 14.36 -14.10
C ARG A 355 10.73 14.44 -14.32
N VAL A 356 10.24 13.90 -15.43
CA VAL A 356 8.82 13.90 -15.80
C VAL A 356 8.27 12.49 -16.02
N GLY A 357 7.01 12.27 -15.67
CA GLY A 357 6.38 10.94 -15.81
C GLY A 357 4.87 10.92 -15.64
N GLY A 358 4.30 9.73 -15.81
CA GLY A 358 2.87 9.42 -15.81
C GLY A 358 2.64 7.93 -16.15
N PRO A 359 1.42 7.43 -16.36
CA PRO A 359 0.18 8.20 -16.46
C PRO A 359 -0.54 8.50 -15.14
N SER A 360 0.03 8.13 -13.98
CA SER A 360 -0.62 8.20 -12.67
C SER A 360 -1.98 7.48 -12.65
N SER A 361 -2.13 6.42 -13.45
CA SER A 361 -3.41 5.73 -13.69
C SER A 361 -3.84 4.86 -12.51
N ALA A 362 -5.15 4.69 -12.36
CA ALA A 362 -5.72 3.70 -11.46
C ALA A 362 -5.52 2.27 -11.99
N ALA A 363 -5.51 1.28 -11.09
CA ALA A 363 -5.59 -0.15 -11.40
C ALA A 363 -4.58 -0.64 -12.45
N ALA A 364 -3.34 -0.13 -12.39
CA ALA A 364 -2.27 -0.50 -13.31
C ALA A 364 -2.63 -0.29 -14.81
N GLY A 365 -3.49 0.70 -15.10
CA GLY A 365 -3.96 1.02 -16.45
C GLY A 365 -2.95 1.84 -17.26
N TRP A 366 -3.20 2.01 -18.56
CA TRP A 366 -2.60 3.03 -19.46
C TRP A 366 -1.06 3.15 -19.56
N VAL A 367 -0.24 2.46 -18.76
CA VAL A 367 1.23 2.58 -18.76
C VAL A 367 1.82 2.22 -20.12
N GLY A 368 1.41 1.08 -20.70
CA GLY A 368 1.89 0.65 -22.01
C GLY A 368 1.51 1.63 -23.13
N ALA A 369 0.28 2.17 -23.07
CA ALA A 369 -0.19 3.15 -24.04
C ALA A 369 0.60 4.46 -23.97
N LEU A 370 0.92 4.96 -22.77
CA LEU A 370 1.76 6.15 -22.62
C LEU A 370 3.17 5.92 -23.18
N LEU A 371 3.80 4.78 -22.88
CA LEU A 371 5.14 4.46 -23.41
C LEU A 371 5.14 4.41 -24.94
N GLU A 372 4.12 3.81 -25.54
CA GLU A 372 3.96 3.76 -26.99
C GLU A 372 3.75 5.15 -27.60
N TYR A 373 2.92 5.99 -26.97
CA TYR A 373 2.72 7.37 -27.38
C TYR A 373 4.03 8.18 -27.29
N CYS A 374 4.76 8.05 -26.18
CA CYS A 374 6.04 8.74 -26.00
C CYS A 374 7.07 8.30 -27.05
N ARG A 375 7.07 7.01 -27.42
CA ARG A 375 7.91 6.48 -28.49
C ARG A 375 7.53 7.07 -29.85
N ALA A 376 6.24 7.12 -30.16
CA ALA A 376 5.74 7.61 -31.45
C ALA A 376 5.98 9.12 -31.65
N GLU A 377 5.80 9.91 -30.60
CA GLU A 377 5.89 11.37 -30.62
C GLU A 377 7.24 11.93 -30.13
N ASP A 378 8.23 11.06 -29.91
CA ASP A 378 9.58 11.38 -29.42
C ASP A 378 9.59 12.15 -28.08
N LEU A 379 8.61 11.90 -27.21
CA LEU A 379 8.43 12.61 -25.94
C LEU A 379 9.36 12.05 -24.83
N PRO A 380 9.83 12.91 -23.91
CA PRO A 380 10.57 12.49 -22.73
C PRO A 380 9.68 11.78 -21.71
N VAL A 381 10.17 10.69 -21.13
CA VAL A 381 9.56 9.95 -20.01
C VAL A 381 10.69 9.41 -19.13
N ASP A 382 10.89 10.00 -17.95
CA ASP A 382 11.97 9.61 -17.02
C ASP A 382 11.51 8.56 -15.99
N PHE A 383 10.18 8.46 -15.80
CA PHE A 383 9.53 7.43 -15.01
C PHE A 383 8.11 7.17 -15.50
N VAL A 384 7.63 5.95 -15.27
CA VAL A 384 6.21 5.61 -15.33
C VAL A 384 5.61 5.61 -13.94
N SER A 385 4.35 6.02 -13.82
CA SER A 385 3.62 6.02 -12.56
C SER A 385 2.19 5.50 -12.70
N THR A 386 1.72 4.79 -11.68
CA THR A 386 0.40 4.16 -11.63
C THR A 386 0.07 3.66 -10.22
N HIS A 387 -1.19 3.30 -9.98
CA HIS A 387 -1.68 2.86 -8.68
C HIS A 387 -2.28 1.45 -8.72
N THR A 388 -2.30 0.80 -7.56
CA THR A 388 -3.12 -0.40 -7.29
C THR A 388 -3.37 -0.53 -5.80
N TYR A 389 -4.47 -1.16 -5.41
CA TYR A 389 -4.85 -1.36 -4.02
C TYR A 389 -5.34 -2.77 -3.74
N GLY A 390 -5.05 -3.24 -2.51
CA GLY A 390 -5.45 -4.56 -2.05
C GLY A 390 -4.69 -5.71 -2.68
N ASN A 391 -3.67 -5.43 -3.48
CA ASN A 391 -2.74 -6.41 -4.01
C ASN A 391 -1.28 -5.90 -4.00
N ALA A 392 -0.32 -6.79 -4.19
CA ALA A 392 1.07 -6.41 -4.42
C ALA A 392 1.24 -5.77 -5.82
N PRO A 393 2.17 -4.83 -6.01
CA PRO A 393 2.35 -4.13 -7.29
C PRO A 393 2.76 -5.09 -8.41
N LEU A 394 2.15 -4.95 -9.58
CA LEU A 394 2.51 -5.67 -10.80
C LEU A 394 3.93 -5.34 -11.27
N ASP A 395 4.52 -6.20 -12.10
CA ASP A 395 5.86 -6.00 -12.64
C ASP A 395 5.80 -5.30 -14.01
N PHE A 396 6.08 -3.98 -14.02
CA PHE A 396 6.16 -3.19 -15.25
C PHE A 396 7.54 -3.21 -15.92
N ARG A 397 8.56 -3.85 -15.33
CA ARG A 397 9.91 -3.93 -15.92
C ARG A 397 9.93 -4.49 -17.35
N PRO A 398 9.09 -5.47 -17.72
CA PRO A 398 9.05 -5.92 -19.11
C PRO A 398 8.70 -4.80 -20.09
N LEU A 399 7.80 -3.88 -19.73
CA LEU A 399 7.42 -2.76 -20.60
C LEU A 399 8.49 -1.67 -20.64
N THR A 400 9.04 -1.27 -19.50
CA THR A 400 10.06 -0.21 -19.44
C THR A 400 11.34 -0.63 -20.15
N ARG A 401 11.76 -1.90 -20.01
CA ARG A 401 12.90 -2.45 -20.76
C ARG A 401 12.65 -2.51 -22.26
N ALA A 402 11.48 -2.98 -22.69
CA ALA A 402 11.12 -3.00 -24.10
C ALA A 402 11.12 -1.59 -24.71
N TYR A 403 10.63 -0.58 -23.96
CA TYR A 403 10.71 0.83 -24.37
C TYR A 403 12.17 1.30 -24.51
N ALA A 404 13.02 1.03 -23.53
CA ALA A 404 14.43 1.41 -23.55
C ALA A 404 15.17 0.77 -24.75
N GLU A 405 14.96 -0.52 -24.99
CA GLU A 405 15.55 -1.26 -26.11
C GLU A 405 15.07 -0.72 -27.47
N ALA A 406 13.78 -0.41 -27.60
CA ALA A 406 13.20 0.09 -28.84
C ALA A 406 13.62 1.52 -29.18
N THR A 407 13.92 2.35 -28.18
CA THR A 407 14.23 3.78 -28.35
C THR A 407 15.72 4.11 -28.22
N GLY A 408 16.50 3.27 -27.55
CA GLY A 408 17.88 3.56 -27.14
C GLY A 408 17.97 4.60 -26.00
N ARG A 409 16.85 4.96 -25.36
CA ARG A 409 16.80 5.88 -24.21
C ARG A 409 17.02 5.10 -22.89
N PRO A 410 17.37 5.79 -21.79
CA PRO A 410 17.39 5.16 -20.47
C PRO A 410 16.05 4.49 -20.14
N GLU A 411 16.11 3.36 -19.43
CA GLU A 411 14.91 2.70 -18.92
C GLU A 411 14.18 3.63 -17.94
N PRO A 412 12.89 3.94 -18.16
CA PRO A 412 12.10 4.71 -17.20
C PRO A 412 12.04 4.00 -15.84
N GLU A 413 12.16 4.77 -14.75
CA GLU A 413 11.87 4.23 -13.42
C GLU A 413 10.39 3.87 -13.27
N ILE A 414 10.05 2.99 -12.33
CA ILE A 414 8.67 2.60 -12.00
C ILE A 414 8.32 3.13 -10.61
N LEU A 415 7.41 4.11 -10.57
CA LEU A 415 6.93 4.73 -9.33
C LEU A 415 5.46 4.37 -9.13
N TRP A 416 5.16 3.53 -8.15
CA TRP A 416 3.78 3.37 -7.68
C TRP A 416 3.48 4.52 -6.74
N THR A 417 2.91 5.60 -7.29
CA THR A 417 2.70 6.89 -6.58
C THR A 417 1.53 6.87 -5.61
N GLU A 418 0.66 5.86 -5.73
CA GLU A 418 -0.27 5.43 -4.70
C GLU A 418 -0.36 3.91 -4.64
N TRP A 419 -0.36 3.39 -3.43
CA TRP A 419 -0.52 1.97 -3.15
C TRP A 419 -1.02 1.78 -1.72
N GLY A 420 -1.86 0.76 -1.49
CA GLY A 420 -2.34 0.48 -0.16
C GLY A 420 -3.15 -0.79 -0.04
N VAL A 421 -3.68 -1.02 1.16
CA VAL A 421 -4.44 -2.23 1.49
C VAL A 421 -5.81 -2.25 0.83
N THR A 422 -6.38 -1.09 0.49
CA THR A 422 -7.72 -1.00 -0.08
C THR A 422 -7.89 0.37 -0.73
N PRO A 423 -8.64 0.48 -1.84
CA PRO A 423 -8.99 1.77 -2.43
C PRO A 423 -10.20 2.41 -1.73
N THR A 424 -10.82 1.70 -0.77
CA THR A 424 -12.05 2.14 -0.13
C THR A 424 -11.74 2.91 1.14
N HIS A 425 -11.96 4.23 1.11
CA HIS A 425 -11.89 5.04 2.32
C HIS A 425 -12.95 4.56 3.33
N PHE A 426 -12.61 4.60 4.61
CA PHE A 426 -13.43 4.11 5.73
C PHE A 426 -13.59 2.58 5.83
N ASN A 427 -12.77 1.81 5.12
CA ASN A 427 -12.77 0.36 5.26
C ASN A 427 -12.00 -0.06 6.54
N PRO A 428 -12.60 -0.84 7.46
CA PRO A 428 -11.96 -1.26 8.71
C PRO A 428 -10.62 -1.98 8.55
N VAL A 429 -10.35 -2.59 7.39
CA VAL A 429 -9.06 -3.25 7.10
C VAL A 429 -7.89 -2.29 7.31
N SER A 430 -8.10 -1.00 7.12
CA SER A 430 -7.08 0.02 7.25
C SER A 430 -6.55 0.19 8.68
N ASP A 431 -7.41 0.09 9.69
CA ASP A 431 -6.98 0.25 11.08
C ASP A 431 -6.47 -1.07 11.68
N SER A 432 -6.82 -2.20 11.04
CA SER A 432 -6.54 -3.54 11.53
C SER A 432 -5.08 -3.96 11.41
N VAL A 433 -4.71 -4.97 12.19
CA VAL A 433 -3.40 -5.64 12.13
C VAL A 433 -3.16 -6.32 10.79
N PHE A 434 -4.21 -6.73 10.07
CA PHE A 434 -4.11 -7.33 8.73
C PHE A 434 -3.31 -6.47 7.75
N SER A 435 -3.41 -5.15 7.87
CA SER A 435 -2.68 -4.19 7.03
C SER A 435 -1.16 -4.32 7.15
N ALA A 436 -0.64 -4.78 8.29
CA ALA A 436 0.80 -4.83 8.55
C ALA A 436 1.53 -5.90 7.71
N PRO A 437 1.17 -7.20 7.75
CA PRO A 437 1.79 -8.20 6.89
C PRO A 437 1.47 -7.98 5.40
N PHE A 438 0.32 -7.37 5.08
CA PHE A 438 0.03 -6.93 3.71
C PHE A 438 1.07 -5.92 3.21
N VAL A 439 1.40 -4.90 4.02
CA VAL A 439 2.42 -3.91 3.69
C VAL A 439 3.78 -4.57 3.47
N LEU A 440 4.19 -5.50 4.35
CA LEU A 440 5.45 -6.21 4.18
C LEU A 440 5.51 -7.05 2.89
N ARG A 441 4.43 -7.75 2.54
CA ARG A 441 4.32 -8.50 1.29
C ARG A 441 4.51 -7.60 0.08
N GLY A 442 3.78 -6.49 0.00
CA GLY A 442 3.90 -5.55 -1.12
C GLY A 442 5.31 -4.99 -1.24
N MET A 443 5.90 -4.58 -0.12
CA MET A 443 7.26 -4.04 -0.08
C MET A 443 8.31 -5.07 -0.48
N LYS A 444 8.20 -6.33 -0.04
CA LYS A 444 9.10 -7.42 -0.46
C LYS A 444 8.95 -7.71 -1.96
N SER A 445 7.72 -7.79 -2.46
CA SER A 445 7.42 -8.05 -3.87
C SER A 445 8.03 -6.96 -4.78
N ALA A 446 7.93 -5.70 -4.36
CA ALA A 446 8.45 -4.54 -5.08
C ALA A 446 9.99 -4.47 -5.19
N LEU A 447 10.74 -5.19 -4.34
CA LEU A 447 12.21 -5.07 -4.29
C LEU A 447 12.93 -5.45 -5.60
N ALA A 448 12.27 -6.21 -6.48
CA ALA A 448 12.83 -6.64 -7.75
C ALA A 448 12.29 -5.85 -8.96
N SER A 449 11.11 -5.26 -8.85
CA SER A 449 10.36 -4.72 -9.99
C SER A 449 10.13 -3.21 -9.94
N THR A 450 10.34 -2.56 -8.80
CA THR A 450 9.85 -1.18 -8.57
C THR A 450 10.95 -0.28 -8.00
N ASP A 451 10.94 1.01 -8.38
CA ASP A 451 11.88 2.03 -7.87
C ASP A 451 11.32 2.84 -6.70
N ALA A 452 9.98 2.94 -6.59
CA ALA A 452 9.29 3.48 -5.43
C ALA A 452 7.90 2.85 -5.26
N LEU A 453 7.56 2.47 -4.03
CA LEU A 453 6.21 2.04 -3.66
C LEU A 453 5.67 2.99 -2.59
N ALA A 454 4.92 4.00 -3.01
CA ALA A 454 4.39 5.03 -2.14
C ALA A 454 3.11 4.54 -1.45
N TYR A 455 3.17 4.40 -0.14
CA TYR A 455 1.98 4.07 0.64
C TYR A 455 1.04 5.29 0.71
N TRP A 456 -0.23 5.10 0.35
CA TRP A 456 -1.29 6.10 0.48
C TRP A 456 -2.03 5.86 1.80
N VAL A 457 -1.87 6.67 2.87
CA VAL A 457 -1.12 7.95 3.02
C VAL A 457 -0.40 8.07 4.36
N ALA A 458 0.36 9.16 4.57
CA ALA A 458 1.05 9.47 5.82
C ALA A 458 0.11 9.56 7.05
N THR A 459 -1.06 10.21 6.93
CA THR A 459 -1.94 10.52 8.08
C THR A 459 -3.41 10.58 7.71
N ASP A 460 -4.29 10.32 8.68
CA ASP A 460 -5.76 10.46 8.57
C ASP A 460 -6.24 11.93 8.62
N GLN A 461 -5.35 12.92 8.72
CA GLN A 461 -5.70 14.31 8.39
C GLN A 461 -5.97 14.39 6.88
N PHE A 462 -7.20 14.04 6.50
CA PHE A 462 -7.66 13.71 5.15
C PHE A 462 -9.13 14.14 4.99
N GLU A 463 -9.50 14.77 3.88
CA GLU A 463 -10.84 15.38 3.73
C GLU A 463 -11.57 15.07 2.42
N GLU A 464 -10.92 14.42 1.44
CA GLU A 464 -11.50 14.15 0.10
C GLU A 464 -12.96 13.70 0.09
N LEU A 465 -13.30 12.71 0.92
CA LEU A 465 -14.63 12.08 0.99
C LEU A 465 -15.33 12.39 2.33
N GLY A 466 -14.98 13.52 2.92
CA GLY A 466 -15.40 13.97 4.23
C GLY A 466 -14.35 13.75 5.31
N TRP A 467 -14.28 14.71 6.23
CA TRP A 467 -13.43 14.63 7.42
C TRP A 467 -13.73 13.38 8.26
N PRO A 468 -12.71 12.78 8.93
CA PRO A 468 -12.89 11.68 9.83
C PRO A 468 -13.98 11.96 10.85
N PRO A 469 -14.98 11.06 11.01
CA PRO A 469 -16.04 11.26 12.00
C PRO A 469 -15.62 10.85 13.42
N LYS A 470 -14.59 10.00 13.54
CA LYS A 470 -14.08 9.42 14.78
C LYS A 470 -12.61 8.99 14.62
N LEU A 471 -11.91 8.70 15.72
CA LEU A 471 -10.48 8.35 15.73
C LEU A 471 -10.15 7.16 14.82
N PHE A 472 -10.79 6.01 15.04
CA PHE A 472 -10.66 4.82 14.18
C PHE A 472 -11.91 4.69 13.31
N HIS A 473 -11.73 4.97 12.03
CA HIS A 473 -12.80 5.11 11.04
C HIS A 473 -12.49 4.35 9.74
N GLY A 474 -11.38 3.61 9.66
CA GLY A 474 -10.90 2.98 8.44
C GLY A 474 -10.19 3.94 7.48
N GLY A 475 -9.60 5.03 8.00
CA GLY A 475 -8.87 6.03 7.21
C GLY A 475 -7.61 5.46 6.57
N PHE A 476 -7.17 6.04 5.46
CA PHE A 476 -6.00 5.55 4.70
C PHE A 476 -4.67 5.70 5.45
N GLY A 477 -4.58 6.61 6.43
CA GLY A 477 -3.35 7.03 7.09
C GLY A 477 -2.58 5.90 7.76
N LEU A 478 -1.24 5.98 7.68
CA LEU A 478 -0.34 5.25 8.58
C LEU A 478 -0.46 5.75 10.02
N LEU A 479 -0.77 7.04 10.17
CA LEU A 479 -1.02 7.72 11.43
C LEU A 479 -2.51 8.09 11.55
N THR A 480 -3.06 8.02 12.76
CA THR A 480 -4.40 8.54 13.05
C THR A 480 -4.43 10.07 13.04
N VAL A 481 -5.63 10.68 13.09
CA VAL A 481 -5.79 12.03 13.66
C VAL A 481 -5.18 12.01 15.07
N GLY A 482 -4.36 13.00 15.44
CA GLY A 482 -3.56 12.99 16.67
C GLY A 482 -2.27 12.16 16.61
N ASN A 483 -1.87 11.70 15.42
CA ASN A 483 -0.55 11.11 15.12
C ASN A 483 -0.16 9.83 15.89
N LEU A 484 -1.13 8.95 16.18
CA LEU A 484 -0.85 7.61 16.73
C LEU A 484 -0.52 6.62 15.62
N ARG A 485 0.42 5.69 15.84
CA ARG A 485 0.88 4.75 14.81
C ARG A 485 -0.04 3.54 14.70
N LYS A 486 -0.58 3.31 13.50
CA LYS A 486 -1.36 2.12 13.17
C LYS A 486 -0.44 0.90 12.91
N PRO A 487 -0.94 -0.35 12.93
CA PRO A 487 -0.13 -1.55 12.71
C PRO A 487 0.77 -1.51 11.46
N ARG A 488 0.27 -0.98 10.35
CA ARG A 488 1.04 -0.79 9.11
C ARG A 488 2.19 0.22 9.21
N TYR A 489 2.09 1.23 10.08
CA TYR A 489 3.23 2.12 10.35
C TYR A 489 4.38 1.30 10.96
N TRP A 490 4.08 0.42 11.90
CA TRP A 490 5.08 -0.45 12.53
C TRP A 490 5.74 -1.40 11.54
N ALA A 491 5.01 -1.90 10.53
CA ALA A 491 5.59 -2.69 9.45
C ALA A 491 6.70 -1.91 8.70
N LEU A 492 6.43 -0.67 8.29
CA LEU A 492 7.42 0.20 7.63
C LEU A 492 8.57 0.58 8.56
N TRP A 493 8.26 0.85 9.83
CA TRP A 493 9.27 1.16 10.86
C TRP A 493 10.25 -0.01 11.05
N LEU A 494 9.74 -1.25 11.07
CA LEU A 494 10.58 -2.45 11.16
C LEU A 494 11.44 -2.65 9.91
N LEU A 495 10.89 -2.44 8.70
CA LEU A 495 11.66 -2.46 7.45
C LEU A 495 12.79 -1.43 7.46
N ASN A 496 12.51 -0.20 7.91
CA ASN A 496 13.49 0.86 7.92
C ASN A 496 14.65 0.60 8.90
N ARG A 497 14.47 -0.28 9.89
CA ARG A 497 15.48 -0.66 10.89
C ARG A 497 16.38 -1.80 10.48
N LEU A 498 16.07 -2.50 9.39
CA LEU A 498 16.92 -3.58 8.88
C LEU A 498 18.32 -3.02 8.54
N ALA A 499 19.34 -3.69 9.08
CA ALA A 499 20.73 -3.27 8.97
C ALA A 499 21.45 -3.98 7.80
N GLY A 500 22.12 -3.19 6.98
CA GLY A 500 22.93 -3.70 5.86
C GLY A 500 22.09 -4.17 4.68
N ASP A 501 22.57 -5.20 4.02
CA ASP A 501 22.07 -5.70 2.74
C ASP A 501 21.32 -7.03 2.90
N ARG A 502 20.52 -7.40 1.88
CA ARG A 502 19.70 -8.61 1.91
C ARG A 502 20.57 -9.86 1.96
N ALA A 503 20.38 -10.65 3.01
CA ALA A 503 20.91 -12.00 3.10
C ALA A 503 19.92 -12.99 2.45
N PRO A 504 20.40 -14.06 1.80
CA PRO A 504 19.52 -15.12 1.31
C PRO A 504 18.69 -15.72 2.43
N VAL A 505 17.38 -15.83 2.18
CA VAL A 505 16.41 -16.44 3.09
C VAL A 505 15.52 -17.38 2.29
N ALA A 506 15.23 -18.54 2.86
CA ALA A 506 14.29 -19.51 2.32
C ALA A 506 13.23 -19.84 3.36
N VAL A 507 11.96 -19.87 2.96
CA VAL A 507 10.86 -20.32 3.80
C VAL A 507 10.44 -21.70 3.32
N SER A 508 10.16 -22.62 4.25
CA SER A 508 9.67 -23.97 3.93
C SER A 508 8.62 -24.41 4.94
N GLY A 509 7.76 -25.35 4.54
CA GLY A 509 6.63 -25.81 5.34
C GLY A 509 5.29 -25.19 4.93
N ASP A 510 4.31 -25.26 5.82
CA ASP A 510 2.93 -24.92 5.49
C ASP A 510 2.72 -23.40 5.29
N GLY A 511 2.34 -23.01 4.06
CA GLY A 511 2.17 -21.60 3.68
C GLY A 511 3.47 -20.89 3.29
N ALA A 512 4.57 -21.62 3.08
CA ALA A 512 5.86 -21.04 2.70
C ALA A 512 5.82 -20.19 1.43
N ASP A 513 6.40 -18.99 1.53
CA ASP A 513 6.46 -17.94 0.50
C ASP A 513 5.10 -17.48 -0.03
N ALA A 514 4.00 -17.92 0.59
CA ALA A 514 2.65 -17.68 0.13
C ALA A 514 1.79 -17.01 1.23
N THR A 515 1.75 -17.53 2.45
CA THR A 515 1.17 -16.83 3.62
C THR A 515 2.24 -16.45 4.64
N VAL A 516 3.25 -17.31 4.84
CA VAL A 516 4.44 -17.02 5.64
C VAL A 516 5.59 -16.63 4.74
N GLU A 517 6.12 -15.44 4.97
CA GLU A 517 7.21 -14.89 4.19
C GLU A 517 8.25 -14.27 5.12
N ALA A 518 9.48 -14.14 4.62
CA ALA A 518 10.55 -13.49 5.36
C ALA A 518 11.42 -12.59 4.47
N LEU A 519 12.09 -11.65 5.11
CA LEU A 519 13.19 -10.85 4.58
C LEU A 519 14.33 -10.88 5.63
N ALA A 520 15.54 -11.20 5.19
CA ALA A 520 16.72 -11.19 6.06
C ALA A 520 17.75 -10.18 5.57
N THR A 521 18.46 -9.55 6.50
CA THR A 521 19.58 -8.64 6.19
C THR A 521 20.79 -8.92 7.07
N ARG A 522 21.96 -8.53 6.58
CA ARG A 522 23.22 -8.66 7.31
C ARG A 522 24.04 -7.38 7.13
N ALA A 523 24.61 -6.89 8.22
CA ALA A 523 25.63 -5.85 8.17
C ALA A 523 26.90 -6.35 7.44
N GLU A 524 27.64 -5.42 6.83
CA GLU A 524 28.86 -5.75 6.07
C GLU A 524 29.92 -6.46 6.93
N ASP A 525 30.06 -6.06 8.19
CA ASP A 525 31.00 -6.64 9.16
C ASP A 525 30.51 -7.95 9.81
N GLY A 526 29.31 -8.43 9.43
CA GLY A 526 28.67 -9.62 9.97
C GLY A 526 28.24 -9.50 11.44
N SER A 527 28.33 -8.32 12.05
CA SER A 527 27.98 -8.11 13.47
C SER A 527 26.48 -8.17 13.75
N ALA A 528 25.67 -7.94 12.71
CA ALA A 528 24.22 -7.89 12.78
C ALA A 528 23.58 -8.77 11.69
N VAL A 529 22.63 -9.60 12.10
CA VAL A 529 21.69 -10.29 11.22
C VAL A 529 20.27 -9.95 11.67
N ASP A 530 19.44 -9.44 10.78
CA ASP A 530 18.02 -9.20 11.04
C ASP A 530 17.18 -10.17 10.22
N VAL A 531 16.16 -10.76 10.84
CA VAL A 531 15.18 -11.64 10.19
C VAL A 531 13.79 -11.12 10.50
N LEU A 532 13.15 -10.53 9.50
CA LEU A 532 11.76 -10.10 9.54
C LEU A 532 10.91 -11.21 8.92
N VAL A 533 9.99 -11.78 9.68
CA VAL A 533 9.07 -12.84 9.24
C VAL A 533 7.63 -12.41 9.52
N TRP A 534 6.71 -12.69 8.60
CA TRP A 534 5.31 -12.35 8.75
C TRP A 534 4.40 -13.43 8.22
N ASN A 535 3.18 -13.45 8.73
CA ASN A 535 2.10 -14.33 8.31
C ASN A 535 0.86 -13.49 7.98
N GLY A 536 0.44 -13.52 6.73
CA GLY A 536 -0.71 -12.76 6.25
C GLY A 536 -1.26 -13.34 4.95
N THR A 537 -2.52 -13.06 4.65
CA THR A 537 -3.18 -13.43 3.40
C THR A 537 -3.64 -12.18 2.65
N LEU A 538 -3.95 -12.31 1.35
CA LEU A 538 -4.63 -11.26 0.57
C LEU A 538 -6.14 -11.25 0.79
N ASP A 539 -6.68 -12.33 1.36
CA ASP A 539 -8.11 -12.52 1.63
C ASP A 539 -8.61 -11.60 2.75
N GLN A 540 -9.23 -10.49 2.35
CA GLN A 540 -9.75 -9.49 3.28
C GLN A 540 -10.99 -9.96 4.06
N SER A 541 -11.60 -11.09 3.68
CA SER A 541 -12.64 -11.73 4.51
C SER A 541 -12.08 -12.19 5.86
N LYS A 542 -10.75 -12.25 6.01
CA LYS A 542 -10.03 -12.65 7.22
C LYS A 542 -9.34 -11.49 7.94
N VAL A 543 -9.84 -10.27 7.76
CA VAL A 543 -9.33 -9.06 8.42
C VAL A 543 -9.19 -9.21 9.94
N ALA A 544 -10.12 -9.94 10.59
CA ALA A 544 -10.10 -10.21 12.03
C ALA A 544 -9.20 -11.40 12.44
N GLY A 545 -8.40 -11.91 11.51
CA GLY A 545 -7.56 -13.08 11.70
C GLY A 545 -8.28 -14.42 11.49
N ALA A 546 -7.49 -15.47 11.32
CA ALA A 546 -8.00 -16.84 11.22
C ALA A 546 -7.06 -17.83 11.90
N ALA A 547 -7.53 -18.46 12.99
CA ALA A 547 -6.71 -19.36 13.80
C ALA A 547 -6.12 -20.53 13.00
N ALA A 548 -6.84 -21.05 12.00
CA ALA A 548 -6.35 -22.12 11.12
C ALA A 548 -5.09 -21.73 10.31
N LEU A 549 -4.86 -20.42 10.12
CA LEU A 549 -3.70 -19.88 9.42
C LEU A 549 -2.54 -19.51 10.35
N GLY A 550 -2.68 -19.64 11.67
CA GLY A 550 -1.57 -19.45 12.62
C GLY A 550 -0.47 -20.50 12.43
N ARG A 551 0.79 -20.13 12.63
CA ARG A 551 1.95 -21.02 12.48
C ARG A 551 2.91 -20.88 13.66
N SER A 552 3.54 -21.99 14.03
CA SER A 552 4.77 -21.98 14.81
C SER A 552 5.94 -22.07 13.84
N THR A 553 6.90 -21.16 13.97
CA THR A 553 7.98 -20.96 13.00
C THR A 553 9.34 -21.06 13.67
N THR A 554 10.21 -21.92 13.14
CA THR A 554 11.61 -21.96 13.53
C THR A 554 12.42 -21.02 12.63
N VAL A 555 13.02 -19.99 13.20
CA VAL A 555 14.02 -19.16 12.51
C VAL A 555 15.40 -19.78 12.73
N ARG A 556 15.99 -20.33 11.67
CA ARG A 556 17.33 -20.92 11.67
C ARG A 556 18.30 -20.00 10.94
N VAL A 557 19.28 -19.48 11.68
CA VAL A 557 20.38 -18.68 11.12
C VAL A 557 21.67 -19.49 11.18
N THR A 558 22.28 -19.72 10.02
CA THR A 558 23.55 -20.45 9.85
C THR A 558 24.66 -19.49 9.42
N GLY A 559 25.92 -19.94 9.42
CA GLY A 559 27.06 -19.11 8.99
C GLY A 559 27.48 -18.05 10.02
N LEU A 560 27.04 -18.20 11.28
CA LEU A 560 27.47 -17.36 12.39
C LEU A 560 28.82 -17.84 12.96
N GLU A 561 29.51 -16.97 13.70
CA GLU A 561 30.73 -17.34 14.41
C GLU A 561 30.46 -18.46 15.46
N PRO A 562 31.08 -19.65 15.33
CA PRO A 562 30.81 -20.77 16.24
C PRO A 562 31.13 -20.45 17.70
N GLY A 563 30.22 -20.79 18.61
CA GLY A 563 30.36 -20.53 20.05
C GLY A 563 30.18 -19.08 20.46
N ALA A 564 30.01 -18.14 19.52
CA ALA A 564 29.77 -16.74 19.84
C ALA A 564 28.38 -16.54 20.45
N ARG A 565 28.29 -15.54 21.33
CA ARG A 565 27.05 -15.13 21.98
C ARG A 565 26.44 -13.96 21.21
N TYR A 566 25.14 -14.08 20.91
CA TYR A 566 24.38 -13.04 20.23
C TYR A 566 23.30 -12.52 21.17
N ALA A 567 23.26 -11.20 21.36
CA ALA A 567 22.09 -10.54 21.91
C ALA A 567 20.95 -10.60 20.89
N VAL A 568 19.73 -10.85 21.37
CA VAL A 568 18.54 -10.94 20.54
C VAL A 568 17.61 -9.78 20.86
N SER A 569 17.34 -8.93 19.89
CA SER A 569 16.24 -7.97 19.95
C SER A 569 15.05 -8.54 19.18
N ALA A 570 13.88 -8.62 19.80
CA ALA A 570 12.67 -9.06 19.12
C ALA A 570 11.60 -7.97 19.11
N TYR A 571 10.83 -7.88 18.04
CA TYR A 571 9.64 -7.04 17.96
C TYR A 571 8.49 -7.83 17.38
N ARG A 572 7.27 -7.49 17.79
CA ARG A 572 6.05 -8.14 17.30
C ARG A 572 4.93 -7.15 17.05
N VAL A 573 4.23 -7.36 15.94
CA VAL A 573 2.94 -6.73 15.65
C VAL A 573 1.93 -7.84 15.42
N ASP A 574 0.89 -7.88 16.24
CA ASP A 574 -0.25 -8.79 16.14
C ASP A 574 -1.44 -8.20 16.92
N GLU A 575 -2.55 -8.93 17.05
CA GLU A 575 -3.75 -8.43 17.76
C GLU A 575 -3.48 -7.85 19.15
N ALA A 576 -2.46 -8.36 19.86
CA ALA A 576 -2.13 -7.92 21.21
C ALA A 576 -0.93 -6.94 21.28
N HIS A 577 -0.24 -6.66 20.17
CA HIS A 577 1.02 -5.90 20.18
C HIS A 577 1.11 -4.94 18.98
N GLY A 578 1.45 -3.68 19.23
CA GLY A 578 1.48 -2.66 18.17
C GLY A 578 0.10 -2.35 17.56
N ASN A 579 -0.98 -2.75 18.25
CA ASN A 579 -2.36 -2.53 17.86
C ASN A 579 -2.99 -1.44 18.74
N ILE A 580 -2.85 -0.18 18.31
CA ILE A 580 -3.37 0.95 19.09
C ILE A 580 -4.90 1.00 19.11
N GLN A 581 -5.58 0.40 18.13
CA GLN A 581 -7.03 0.26 18.12
C GLN A 581 -7.52 -0.64 19.27
N ALA A 582 -6.84 -1.76 19.55
CA ALA A 582 -7.19 -2.63 20.67
C ALA A 582 -7.12 -1.89 22.02
N VAL A 583 -6.12 -1.01 22.20
CA VAL A 583 -6.01 -0.16 23.39
C VAL A 583 -7.18 0.82 23.48
N TRP A 584 -7.57 1.42 22.35
CA TRP A 584 -8.73 2.31 22.29
C TRP A 584 -10.02 1.62 22.73
N GLU A 585 -10.25 0.40 22.25
CA GLU A 585 -11.40 -0.42 22.61
C GLU A 585 -11.37 -0.81 24.11
N GLU A 586 -10.20 -1.17 24.65
CA GLU A 586 -10.03 -1.51 26.08
C GLU A 586 -10.36 -0.33 27.01
N ILE A 587 -9.99 0.90 26.64
CA ILE A 587 -10.25 2.09 27.46
C ILE A 587 -11.65 2.70 27.24
N GLY A 588 -12.55 1.96 26.60
CA GLY A 588 -13.97 2.27 26.47
C GLY A 588 -14.41 2.81 25.11
N GLY A 589 -13.47 3.08 24.20
CA GLY A 589 -13.77 3.57 22.86
C GLY A 589 -14.54 4.91 22.83
N GLY A 590 -15.32 5.09 21.76
CA GLY A 590 -16.09 6.29 21.47
C GLY A 590 -15.78 6.85 20.08
N ASP A 591 -16.26 8.05 19.79
CA ASP A 591 -15.91 8.75 18.55
C ASP A 591 -14.55 9.45 18.67
N TRP A 592 -14.33 10.23 19.73
CA TRP A 592 -13.08 10.96 19.96
C TRP A 592 -12.58 10.76 21.40
N PRO A 593 -11.26 10.63 21.62
CA PRO A 593 -10.73 10.47 22.98
C PRO A 593 -10.88 11.74 23.81
N ASP A 594 -11.21 11.58 25.09
CA ASP A 594 -11.02 12.61 26.09
C ASP A 594 -9.54 12.74 26.53
N ALA A 595 -9.23 13.72 27.38
CA ALA A 595 -7.84 13.97 27.79
C ALA A 595 -7.18 12.77 28.52
N PRO A 596 -7.85 12.09 29.49
CA PRO A 596 -7.33 10.84 30.05
C PRO A 596 -7.10 9.73 29.02
N GLN A 597 -8.01 9.56 28.06
CA GLN A 597 -7.86 8.55 27.01
C GLN A 597 -6.69 8.90 26.08
N TRP A 598 -6.53 10.16 25.68
CA TRP A 598 -5.37 10.63 24.91
C TRP A 598 -4.04 10.34 25.61
N ALA A 599 -3.96 10.56 26.92
CA ALA A 599 -2.75 10.26 27.69
C ALA A 599 -2.41 8.76 27.64
N LYS A 600 -3.41 7.88 27.80
CA LYS A 600 -3.24 6.42 27.72
C LYS A 600 -2.83 5.97 26.32
N LEU A 601 -3.47 6.49 25.28
CA LEU A 601 -3.15 6.16 23.89
C LEU A 601 -1.71 6.56 23.55
N ARG A 602 -1.27 7.75 23.94
CA ARG A 602 0.11 8.22 23.73
C ARG A 602 1.15 7.41 24.50
N GLU A 603 0.83 6.94 25.71
CA GLU A 603 1.70 6.03 26.45
C GLU A 603 1.82 4.65 25.79
N ALA A 604 0.72 4.19 25.19
CA ALA A 604 0.64 2.89 24.51
C ALA A 604 1.20 2.90 23.08
N ASP A 605 1.32 4.07 22.43
CA ASP A 605 1.84 4.24 21.07
C ASP A 605 3.36 4.01 20.98
N ARG A 606 3.77 2.76 21.21
CA ARG A 606 5.14 2.29 21.19
C ARG A 606 5.18 0.82 20.77
N LEU A 607 6.29 0.45 20.15
CA LEU A 607 6.62 -0.94 19.84
C LEU A 607 7.85 -1.37 20.65
N PRO A 608 7.67 -1.80 21.92
CA PRO A 608 8.80 -2.16 22.76
C PRO A 608 9.48 -3.43 22.23
N ALA A 609 10.79 -3.52 22.43
CA ALA A 609 11.52 -4.75 22.17
C ALA A 609 11.10 -5.81 23.19
N GLU A 610 10.78 -7.00 22.72
CA GLU A 610 10.54 -8.18 23.55
C GLU A 610 11.87 -8.70 24.10
N PRO A 611 11.97 -8.93 25.43
CA PRO A 611 13.18 -9.41 26.05
C PRO A 611 13.37 -10.90 25.74
N LEU A 612 14.26 -11.22 24.80
CA LEU A 612 14.71 -12.58 24.56
C LEU A 612 16.08 -12.82 25.19
N ALA A 613 16.28 -14.04 25.72
CA ALA A 613 17.58 -14.44 26.23
C ALA A 613 18.61 -14.46 25.09
N PRO A 614 19.86 -14.05 25.34
CA PRO A 614 20.93 -14.20 24.36
C PRO A 614 21.09 -15.67 23.92
N VAL A 615 21.39 -15.85 22.65
CA VAL A 615 21.57 -17.17 22.03
C VAL A 615 23.05 -17.44 21.79
N LEU A 616 23.43 -18.72 21.86
CA LEU A 616 24.77 -19.19 21.53
C LEU A 616 24.72 -19.89 20.18
N ALA A 617 25.59 -19.48 19.26
CA ALA A 617 25.80 -20.24 18.04
C ALA A 617 26.45 -21.59 18.39
N ASP A 618 25.90 -22.67 17.85
CA ASP A 618 26.44 -24.01 18.09
C ASP A 618 27.83 -24.20 17.42
N ALA A 619 28.40 -25.40 17.55
CA ALA A 619 29.72 -25.71 16.96
C ALA A 619 29.75 -25.59 15.43
N ALA A 620 28.59 -25.57 14.77
CA ALA A 620 28.44 -25.37 13.33
C ALA A 620 28.09 -23.91 12.99
N GLY A 621 28.08 -22.99 13.95
CA GLY A 621 27.71 -21.59 13.71
C GLY A 621 26.22 -21.40 13.45
N THR A 622 25.37 -22.22 14.08
CA THR A 622 23.91 -22.18 13.89
C THR A 622 23.18 -21.72 15.14
N VAL A 623 22.17 -20.88 14.95
CA VAL A 623 21.18 -20.48 15.96
C VAL A 623 19.79 -20.88 15.47
N ARG A 624 18.93 -21.35 16.39
CA ARG A 624 17.51 -21.58 16.15
C ARG A 624 16.68 -20.84 17.18
N VAL A 625 15.67 -20.11 16.72
CA VAL A 625 14.72 -19.39 17.57
C VAL A 625 13.31 -19.78 17.14
N GLU A 626 12.53 -20.34 18.05
CA GLU A 626 11.11 -20.61 17.82
C GLU A 626 10.30 -19.34 18.05
N VAL A 627 9.40 -19.04 17.11
CA VAL A 627 8.46 -17.92 17.23
C VAL A 627 7.05 -18.36 16.86
N GLU A 628 6.09 -17.93 17.66
CA GLU A 628 4.67 -18.01 17.32
C GLU A 628 4.32 -16.87 16.36
N LEU A 629 3.64 -17.22 15.26
CA LEU A 629 3.32 -16.32 14.18
C LEU A 629 1.82 -16.44 13.83
N PRO A 630 0.94 -15.73 14.56
CA PRO A 630 -0.50 -15.71 14.28
C PRO A 630 -0.75 -15.10 12.89
N MET A 631 -1.95 -15.31 12.34
CA MET A 631 -2.41 -14.62 11.14
C MET A 631 -3.57 -13.68 11.52
N PRO A 632 -3.42 -12.35 11.34
CA PRO A 632 -2.20 -11.66 10.87
C PRO A 632 -1.13 -11.53 11.97
N GLY A 633 0.15 -11.47 11.58
CA GLY A 633 1.23 -11.28 12.53
C GLY A 633 2.62 -11.06 11.91
N ILE A 634 3.46 -10.31 12.61
CA ILE A 634 4.84 -10.00 12.23
C ILE A 634 5.78 -10.26 13.41
N ARG A 635 7.00 -10.74 13.11
CA ARG A 635 8.14 -10.84 14.03
C ARG A 635 9.39 -10.28 13.37
N LEU A 636 10.12 -9.41 14.06
CA LEU A 636 11.50 -9.07 13.74
C LEU A 636 12.41 -9.69 14.79
N LEU A 637 13.43 -10.44 14.37
CA LEU A 637 14.52 -10.93 15.21
C LEU A 637 15.83 -10.28 14.75
N GLY A 638 16.47 -9.51 15.62
CA GLY A 638 17.80 -8.96 15.40
C GLY A 638 18.83 -9.68 16.26
N LEU A 639 19.76 -10.37 15.62
CA LEU A 639 20.93 -10.97 16.25
C LEU A 639 22.07 -9.97 16.19
N ARG A 640 22.66 -9.64 17.34
CA ARG A 640 23.83 -8.75 17.44
C ARG A 640 24.94 -9.48 18.18
N ARG A 641 26.12 -9.62 17.57
CA ARG A 641 27.27 -10.24 18.23
C ARG A 641 27.68 -9.38 19.44
N ALA A 642 27.72 -10.01 20.62
CA ALA A 642 28.00 -9.34 21.88
C ALA A 642 29.47 -9.00 22.08
#